data_AF-A0A653YU43-F1
#
_entry.id   AF-A0A653YU43-F1
#
_cell.length_a   1.000
_cell.length_b   1.000
_cell.length_c   1.000
_cell.angle_alpha   90.00
_cell.angle_beta   90.00
_cell.angle_gamma   90.00
#
_symmetry.space_group_name_H-M   'P 1'
#
loop_
_entity.id
_entity.type
_entity.pdbx_description
1 polymer ?
#
loop_
_entity_poly.entity_id
_entity_poly.type
_entity_poly.pdbx_seq_one_letter_code
_entity_poly.pdbx_strand_id
1 'polypeptide(L)'
;MLKAISFELKSNSMSFLNKVLKGFLGDKKAQDLKEVKKVVTKIKAVEPSVGELSDDGLREKTAEFKSKIKEATASITAQIEQIKEQIKNSTNVDEKEALFSRIEALKKDSYEIEEKVLLQVLPEAFALIKETSRRWAQNGEIRVTATDWDRELAAAGKDFIEIQGNQAVWKNSWNAAGTPVLWDMVHYDTQFIGGIILHSGKIAEMATGEGKTLVGTLPIYLNALPERGVHVVTVNDYLAKRDSAWMGPLYQFHGMSIDCIDNHQPNSDGRRKAYNSDITYGTNNEFGFDYLRDNMVTSPTELVQRELNFAIVDEVDSVLVDDARTPLIISGPVPQGDRQEFDLLKPSIDRIVEVQKKTVSAIFNEAKKLIAAGNTKEGGFKLLQAYRGLPKNRQLIKFLSESGNRALLQKTEAQYMQDNNRDMPIVDKDLYFVIEEKNNQVDLTDKGVEYMSQGNSDANFFVLPDIGTEIAEVEAKNLSKEEEFEAKEKLFSDFAEKSERVHTMSQLLKAYTLFEKDDEYVVIDGEVKIVDEQTGRIMEGRRYSDGLHQAIEAKESVKIEAATQTFATVTLQNYFRMYNKLAGMTGTAETEAGELWQIYKLDVVVIPTNRPIQRHDKQDLVFKTNREKYNAVIEEIENLTSAGRPVLVGTTSVEISQLLSKALQLRKIQHQVLNAKLHKKEAEIVAGAGQPGVVTIATNMAGRGTDIKLSKEVKEAGGLAIIGTERHDSRRVDRQLRGRAGRQGDPGSSQFYVSLEDNLMRLFGSERIAKMMDRMGHKEGEVIQHSMISKSIERAQKKVEENNFGTRKRLLEYDDVMNKQRDVIYKRRKNALFGDHLKYDITNMIFDVSNSIVSKAKATGNYKDFEFEVIKNFTMESPVSENDFKSKQIPELTNILFKAAQDDYNMKLNLLKEKSFPIIENVYQNQGSMFKMIQVPFTDGVKTLTIVTDLKEAHDTNCDSLINDFEKNITLSIIDENWKLHLREMDDLRKSSQGAVYEQKDPLVIYKQESFHLFSEMVDKMNKEIISFLYRGEIPA
;
A
#
# COMPACT_ATOMS: atom_id res chain seq x y z
N MET A 1 -26.33 21.57 -13.81
CA MET A 1 -27.65 21.58 -13.11
C MET A 1 -28.51 20.34 -13.39
N LEU A 2 -28.77 19.97 -14.65
CA LEU A 2 -29.56 18.76 -14.99
C LEU A 2 -28.89 17.41 -14.62
N LYS A 3 -27.55 17.36 -14.50
CA LYS A 3 -26.81 16.21 -13.95
C LYS A 3 -26.93 16.06 -12.42
N ALA A 4 -27.27 17.12 -11.68
CA ALA A 4 -27.44 17.06 -10.22
C ALA A 4 -28.82 16.52 -9.82
N ILE A 5 -29.85 16.85 -10.60
CA ILE A 5 -31.23 16.34 -10.41
C ILE A 5 -31.31 14.83 -10.74
N SER A 6 -30.46 14.33 -11.65
CA SER A 6 -30.29 12.90 -11.96
C SER A 6 -29.77 12.08 -10.77
N PHE A 7 -28.99 12.67 -9.86
CA PHE A 7 -28.38 11.97 -8.73
C PHE A 7 -29.38 11.77 -7.56
N GLU A 8 -30.24 12.75 -7.30
CA GLU A 8 -31.28 12.66 -6.26
C GLU A 8 -32.41 11.69 -6.65
N LEU A 9 -32.83 11.69 -7.93
CA LEU A 9 -33.84 10.76 -8.45
C LEU A 9 -33.33 9.31 -8.55
N LYS A 10 -32.02 9.09 -8.76
CA LYS A 10 -31.39 7.75 -8.76
C LYS A 10 -31.23 7.14 -7.37
N SER A 11 -31.09 7.93 -6.31
CA SER A 11 -30.93 7.39 -4.95
C SER A 11 -32.22 6.79 -4.38
N ASN A 12 -33.37 7.44 -4.62
CA ASN A 12 -34.68 6.94 -4.18
C ASN A 12 -35.18 5.77 -5.04
N SER A 13 -34.89 5.78 -6.35
CA SER A 13 -35.23 4.67 -7.24
C SER A 13 -34.35 3.43 -6.99
N MET A 14 -33.07 3.58 -6.63
CA MET A 14 -32.23 2.46 -6.19
C MET A 14 -32.67 1.86 -4.85
N SER A 15 -33.21 2.66 -3.91
CA SER A 15 -33.77 2.14 -2.64
C SER A 15 -35.02 1.28 -2.86
N PHE A 16 -35.90 1.71 -3.79
CA PHE A 16 -37.09 0.95 -4.18
C PHE A 16 -36.73 -0.30 -5.00
N LEU A 17 -35.83 -0.18 -5.99
CA LEU A 17 -35.30 -1.30 -6.76
C LEU A 17 -34.57 -2.31 -5.87
N ASN A 18 -33.78 -1.89 -4.88
CA ASN A 18 -33.12 -2.79 -3.93
C ASN A 18 -34.12 -3.50 -3.00
N LYS A 19 -35.21 -2.83 -2.58
CA LYS A 19 -36.30 -3.48 -1.83
C LYS A 19 -37.08 -4.48 -2.68
N VAL A 20 -37.34 -4.16 -3.95
CA VAL A 20 -38.05 -5.04 -4.89
C VAL A 20 -37.15 -6.21 -5.31
N LEU A 21 -35.86 -5.98 -5.60
CA LEU A 21 -34.86 -7.01 -5.89
C LEU A 21 -34.64 -7.93 -4.67
N LYS A 22 -34.57 -7.40 -3.44
CA LYS A 22 -34.56 -8.23 -2.21
C LYS A 22 -35.82 -9.07 -2.04
N GLY A 23 -36.98 -8.55 -2.44
CA GLY A 23 -38.25 -9.27 -2.40
C GLY A 23 -38.39 -10.36 -3.47
N PHE A 24 -37.72 -10.21 -4.63
CA PHE A 24 -37.87 -11.10 -5.79
C PHE A 24 -36.74 -12.14 -5.94
N LEU A 25 -35.51 -11.84 -5.50
CA LEU A 25 -34.33 -12.72 -5.62
C LEU A 25 -33.90 -13.35 -4.28
N GLY A 26 -34.55 -12.97 -3.16
CA GLY A 26 -34.09 -13.31 -1.82
C GLY A 26 -32.85 -12.51 -1.39
N ASP A 27 -32.58 -12.46 -0.08
CA ASP A 27 -31.39 -11.79 0.43
C ASP A 27 -30.16 -12.70 0.23
N LYS A 28 -29.26 -12.34 -0.71
CA LYS A 28 -28.00 -13.07 -0.99
C LYS A 28 -27.24 -13.39 0.31
N LYS A 29 -27.25 -12.47 1.29
CA LYS A 29 -26.61 -12.67 2.61
C LYS A 29 -27.26 -13.80 3.41
N ALA A 30 -28.59 -13.91 3.37
CA ALA A 30 -29.33 -14.97 4.06
C ALA A 30 -29.14 -16.34 3.38
N GLN A 31 -28.99 -16.34 2.06
CA GLN A 31 -28.69 -17.55 1.30
C GLN A 31 -27.26 -18.06 1.58
N ASP A 32 -26.26 -17.18 1.59
CA ASP A 32 -24.88 -17.51 1.96
C ASP A 32 -24.82 -18.13 3.36
N LEU A 33 -25.47 -17.51 4.35
CA LEU A 33 -25.54 -18.06 5.71
C LEU A 33 -26.26 -19.42 5.77
N LYS A 34 -27.25 -19.66 4.90
CA LYS A 34 -27.96 -20.95 4.84
C LYS A 34 -27.05 -22.07 4.33
N GLU A 35 -26.24 -21.81 3.31
CA GLU A 35 -25.28 -22.80 2.80
C GLU A 35 -24.18 -23.09 3.83
N VAL A 36 -23.63 -22.04 4.47
CA VAL A 36 -22.63 -22.21 5.53
C VAL A 36 -23.18 -23.02 6.70
N LYS A 37 -24.43 -22.80 7.10
CA LYS A 37 -25.09 -23.60 8.15
C LYS A 37 -25.15 -25.09 7.82
N LYS A 38 -25.32 -25.48 6.55
CA LYS A 38 -25.27 -26.91 6.17
C LYS A 38 -23.89 -27.51 6.42
N VAL A 39 -22.83 -26.76 6.14
CA VAL A 39 -21.44 -27.19 6.39
C VAL A 39 -21.18 -27.28 7.90
N VAL A 40 -21.66 -26.32 8.70
CA VAL A 40 -21.60 -26.42 10.17
C VAL A 40 -22.29 -27.68 10.68
N THR A 41 -23.46 -28.05 10.15
CA THR A 41 -24.11 -29.32 10.51
C THR A 41 -23.23 -30.54 10.19
N LYS A 42 -22.49 -30.52 9.08
CA LYS A 42 -21.55 -31.60 8.73
C LYS A 42 -20.37 -31.65 9.70
N ILE A 43 -19.80 -30.49 10.10
CA ILE A 43 -18.74 -30.42 11.11
C ILE A 43 -19.23 -31.07 12.41
N LYS A 44 -20.40 -30.67 12.90
CA LYS A 44 -20.99 -31.22 14.14
C LYS A 44 -21.29 -32.72 14.06
N ALA A 45 -21.59 -33.23 12.87
CA ALA A 45 -21.82 -34.65 12.68
C ALA A 45 -20.54 -35.51 12.83
N VAL A 46 -19.36 -34.95 12.54
CA VAL A 46 -18.07 -35.65 12.65
C VAL A 46 -17.34 -35.38 13.97
N GLU A 47 -17.75 -34.38 14.75
CA GLU A 47 -17.18 -34.07 16.07
C GLU A 47 -17.10 -35.29 17.01
N PRO A 48 -18.14 -36.15 17.14
CA PRO A 48 -18.06 -37.33 18.03
C PRO A 48 -16.96 -38.31 17.61
N SER A 49 -16.85 -38.62 16.31
CA SER A 49 -15.83 -39.54 15.81
C SER A 49 -14.41 -38.99 15.95
N VAL A 50 -14.23 -37.68 15.82
CA VAL A 50 -12.95 -37.02 16.07
C VAL A 50 -12.61 -37.02 17.57
N GLY A 51 -13.60 -36.87 18.44
CA GLY A 51 -13.44 -36.94 19.88
C GLY A 51 -12.97 -38.30 20.41
N GLU A 52 -13.24 -39.39 19.68
CA GLU A 52 -12.79 -40.75 20.01
C GLU A 52 -11.33 -41.04 19.62
N LEU A 53 -10.67 -40.15 18.88
CA LEU A 53 -9.27 -40.33 18.47
C LEU A 53 -8.33 -40.33 19.69
N SER A 54 -7.25 -41.12 19.62
CA SER A 54 -6.13 -40.96 20.56
C SER A 54 -5.41 -39.63 20.32
N ASP A 55 -4.56 -39.20 21.25
CA ASP A 55 -3.72 -38.01 21.07
C ASP A 55 -2.82 -38.14 19.83
N ASP A 56 -2.24 -39.34 19.60
CA ASP A 56 -1.52 -39.66 18.37
C ASP A 56 -2.44 -39.62 17.13
N GLY A 57 -3.68 -40.10 17.26
CA GLY A 57 -4.68 -40.08 16.19
C GLY A 57 -5.04 -38.67 15.70
N LEU A 58 -4.92 -37.65 16.55
CA LEU A 58 -5.17 -36.26 16.16
C LEU A 58 -4.17 -35.77 15.11
N ARG A 59 -2.88 -36.10 15.26
CA ARG A 59 -1.85 -35.69 14.29
C ARG A 59 -1.79 -36.63 13.09
N GLU A 60 -2.10 -37.92 13.26
CA GLU A 60 -2.20 -38.87 12.15
C GLU A 60 -3.26 -38.45 11.12
N LYS A 61 -4.35 -37.81 11.58
CA LYS A 61 -5.36 -37.25 10.69
C LYS A 61 -4.83 -36.17 9.74
N THR A 62 -3.86 -35.37 10.18
CA THR A 62 -3.23 -34.37 9.30
C THR A 62 -2.45 -35.05 8.17
N ALA A 63 -1.73 -36.13 8.47
CA ALA A 63 -1.03 -36.93 7.46
C ALA A 63 -2.02 -37.59 6.48
N GLU A 64 -3.15 -38.10 6.98
CA GLU A 64 -4.23 -38.63 6.12
C GLU A 64 -4.76 -37.58 5.14
N PHE A 65 -5.01 -36.34 5.60
CA PHE A 65 -5.48 -35.27 4.72
C PHE A 65 -4.44 -34.91 3.65
N LYS A 66 -3.16 -34.80 4.03
CA LYS A 66 -2.06 -34.56 3.07
C LYS A 66 -1.97 -35.69 2.03
N SER A 67 -2.12 -36.96 2.44
CA SER A 67 -2.14 -38.10 1.51
C SER A 67 -3.29 -38.02 0.52
N LYS A 68 -4.52 -37.72 0.97
CA LYS A 68 -5.69 -37.56 0.09
C LYS A 68 -5.47 -36.48 -0.97
N ILE A 69 -4.85 -35.36 -0.60
CA ILE A 69 -4.52 -34.28 -1.54
C ILE A 69 -3.48 -34.75 -2.56
N LYS A 70 -2.39 -35.38 -2.08
CA LYS A 70 -1.31 -35.89 -2.94
C LYS A 70 -1.78 -36.98 -3.91
N GLU A 71 -2.66 -37.87 -3.45
CA GLU A 71 -3.27 -38.90 -4.30
C GLU A 71 -4.17 -38.28 -5.38
N ALA A 72 -4.93 -37.25 -5.04
CA ALA A 72 -5.79 -36.56 -5.99
C ALA A 72 -5.01 -35.80 -7.08
N THR A 73 -3.82 -35.28 -6.76
CA THR A 73 -2.97 -34.53 -7.70
C THR A 73 -1.88 -35.37 -8.37
N ALA A 74 -1.65 -36.61 -7.94
CA ALA A 74 -0.55 -37.47 -8.41
C ALA A 74 -0.42 -37.58 -9.93
N SER A 75 -1.55 -37.70 -10.64
CA SER A 75 -1.57 -37.78 -12.11
C SER A 75 -1.08 -36.48 -12.78
N ILE A 76 -1.45 -35.33 -12.23
CA ILE A 76 -1.02 -34.02 -12.74
C ILE A 76 0.44 -33.79 -12.39
N THR A 77 0.86 -34.12 -11.17
CA THR A 77 2.26 -34.01 -10.75
C THR A 77 3.18 -34.84 -11.65
N ALA A 78 2.78 -36.08 -11.97
CA ALA A 78 3.53 -36.94 -12.89
C ALA A 78 3.64 -36.33 -14.30
N GLN A 79 2.56 -35.73 -14.82
CA GLN A 79 2.59 -35.03 -16.10
C GLN A 79 3.52 -33.82 -16.08
N ILE A 80 3.51 -33.01 -15.00
CA ILE A 80 4.39 -31.86 -14.85
C ILE A 80 5.86 -32.30 -14.83
N GLU A 81 6.21 -33.34 -14.07
CA GLU A 81 7.59 -33.84 -14.01
C GLU A 81 8.04 -34.43 -15.35
N GLN A 82 7.17 -35.16 -16.06
CA GLN A 82 7.46 -35.66 -17.41
C GLN A 82 7.71 -34.50 -18.39
N ILE A 83 6.91 -33.44 -18.34
CA ILE A 83 7.09 -32.27 -19.21
C ILE A 83 8.37 -31.52 -18.88
N LYS A 84 8.73 -31.38 -17.59
CA LYS A 84 10.02 -30.78 -17.19
C LYS A 84 11.21 -31.57 -17.75
N GLU A 85 11.13 -32.90 -17.74
CA GLU A 85 12.17 -33.75 -18.34
C GLU A 85 12.23 -33.58 -19.87
N GLN A 86 11.09 -33.45 -20.55
CA GLN A 86 11.05 -33.12 -21.99
C GLN A 86 11.69 -31.76 -22.29
N ILE A 87 11.41 -30.74 -21.48
CA ILE A 87 12.01 -29.40 -21.62
C ILE A 87 13.52 -29.45 -21.46
N LYS A 88 14.03 -30.24 -20.50
CA LYS A 88 15.47 -30.41 -20.28
C LYS A 88 16.17 -31.05 -21.48
N ASN A 89 15.50 -31.97 -22.16
CA ASN A 89 16.07 -32.75 -23.26
C ASN A 89 15.85 -32.13 -24.65
N SER A 90 14.88 -31.21 -24.81
CA SER A 90 14.65 -30.53 -26.07
C SER A 90 15.68 -29.41 -26.30
N THR A 91 16.03 -29.16 -27.56
CA THR A 91 16.81 -27.99 -28.00
C THR A 91 15.95 -27.01 -28.81
N ASN A 92 14.70 -27.37 -29.12
CA ASN A 92 13.78 -26.55 -29.89
C ASN A 92 13.05 -25.57 -28.98
N VAL A 93 13.17 -24.27 -29.29
CA VAL A 93 12.60 -23.18 -28.50
C VAL A 93 11.06 -23.18 -28.54
N ASP A 94 10.45 -23.41 -29.70
CA ASP A 94 8.99 -23.41 -29.88
C ASP A 94 8.33 -24.57 -29.13
N GLU A 95 9.00 -25.73 -29.13
CA GLU A 95 8.54 -26.91 -28.39
C GLU A 95 8.59 -26.65 -26.88
N LYS A 96 9.67 -26.06 -26.37
CA LYS A 96 9.80 -25.70 -24.94
C LYS A 96 8.71 -24.75 -24.49
N GLU A 97 8.41 -23.71 -25.28
CA GLU A 97 7.36 -22.74 -24.93
C GLU A 97 5.97 -23.39 -24.81
N ALA A 98 5.64 -24.27 -25.76
CA ALA A 98 4.38 -25.02 -25.70
C ALA A 98 4.30 -25.92 -24.46
N LEU A 99 5.42 -26.55 -24.09
CA LEU A 99 5.53 -27.40 -22.90
C LEU A 99 5.43 -26.58 -21.60
N PHE A 100 6.05 -25.41 -21.51
CA PHE A 100 5.91 -24.51 -20.35
C PHE A 100 4.48 -23.99 -20.20
N SER A 101 3.84 -23.58 -21.29
CA SER A 101 2.42 -23.19 -21.29
C SER A 101 1.52 -24.33 -20.80
N ARG A 102 1.88 -25.58 -21.13
CA ARG A 102 1.18 -26.77 -20.64
C ARG A 102 1.39 -26.98 -19.13
N ILE A 103 2.60 -26.75 -18.60
CA ILE A 103 2.86 -26.80 -17.16
C ILE A 103 1.98 -25.78 -16.42
N GLU A 104 1.88 -24.54 -16.90
CA GLU A 104 1.06 -23.52 -16.25
C GLU A 104 -0.44 -23.90 -16.23
N ALA A 105 -0.95 -24.47 -17.34
CA ALA A 105 -2.31 -25.02 -17.36
C ALA A 105 -2.50 -26.16 -16.35
N LEU A 106 -1.54 -27.09 -16.27
CA LEU A 106 -1.59 -28.21 -15.31
C LEU A 106 -1.52 -27.73 -13.85
N LYS A 107 -0.73 -26.70 -13.54
CA LYS A 107 -0.68 -26.12 -12.18
C LYS A 107 -2.03 -25.56 -11.76
N LYS A 108 -2.76 -24.92 -12.68
CA LYS A 108 -4.12 -24.43 -12.45
C LYS A 108 -5.09 -25.58 -12.21
N ASP A 109 -5.02 -26.62 -13.05
CA ASP A 109 -5.85 -27.83 -12.87
C ASP A 109 -5.58 -28.50 -11.51
N SER A 110 -4.31 -28.58 -11.08
CA SER A 110 -3.92 -29.09 -9.76
C SER A 110 -4.57 -28.28 -8.64
N TYR A 111 -4.51 -26.95 -8.71
CA TYR A 111 -5.12 -26.07 -7.71
C TYR A 111 -6.64 -26.27 -7.62
N GLU A 112 -7.34 -26.42 -8.76
CA GLU A 112 -8.78 -26.68 -8.76
C GLU A 112 -9.15 -28.06 -8.16
N ILE A 113 -8.29 -29.07 -8.31
CA ILE A 113 -8.47 -30.38 -7.66
C ILE A 113 -8.23 -30.27 -6.16
N GLU A 114 -7.15 -29.62 -5.76
CA GLU A 114 -6.80 -29.38 -4.35
C GLU A 114 -7.96 -28.70 -3.61
N GLU A 115 -8.51 -27.62 -4.17
CA GLU A 115 -9.68 -26.91 -3.62
C GLU A 115 -10.91 -27.81 -3.41
N LYS A 116 -11.18 -28.70 -4.37
CA LYS A 116 -12.29 -29.67 -4.24
C LYS A 116 -12.04 -30.65 -3.09
N VAL A 117 -10.80 -31.12 -2.91
CA VAL A 117 -10.43 -32.00 -1.81
C VAL A 117 -10.49 -31.26 -0.47
N LEU A 118 -10.02 -30.01 -0.41
CA LEU A 118 -10.11 -29.17 0.78
C LEU A 118 -11.57 -29.03 1.28
N LEU A 119 -12.52 -28.79 0.37
CA LEU A 119 -13.95 -28.74 0.73
C LEU A 119 -14.50 -30.06 1.25
N GLN A 120 -13.95 -31.21 0.81
CA GLN A 120 -14.35 -32.53 1.27
C GLN A 120 -13.83 -32.81 2.68
N VAL A 121 -12.57 -32.47 2.97
CA VAL A 121 -11.94 -32.71 4.28
C VAL A 121 -12.29 -31.63 5.31
N LEU A 122 -12.79 -30.47 4.88
CA LEU A 122 -13.12 -29.32 5.75
C LEU A 122 -13.91 -29.71 7.01
N PRO A 123 -14.99 -30.53 6.96
CA PRO A 123 -15.73 -30.88 8.16
C PRO A 123 -14.89 -31.57 9.23
N GLU A 124 -14.08 -32.56 8.82
CA GLU A 124 -13.18 -33.29 9.71
C GLU A 124 -12.01 -32.42 10.18
N ALA A 125 -11.42 -31.62 9.28
CA ALA A 125 -10.33 -30.71 9.60
C ALA A 125 -10.71 -29.66 10.64
N PHE A 126 -11.91 -29.09 10.55
CA PHE A 126 -12.39 -28.09 11.51
C PHE A 126 -12.74 -28.72 12.86
N ALA A 127 -13.35 -29.91 12.85
CA ALA A 127 -13.59 -30.67 14.08
C ALA A 127 -12.27 -31.07 14.76
N LEU A 128 -11.25 -31.45 13.99
CA LEU A 128 -9.92 -31.80 14.49
C LEU A 128 -9.27 -30.64 15.25
N ILE A 129 -9.23 -29.45 14.65
CA ILE A 129 -8.65 -28.26 15.28
C ILE A 129 -9.40 -27.89 16.58
N LYS A 130 -10.74 -27.98 16.57
CA LYS A 130 -11.53 -27.74 17.78
C LYS A 130 -11.23 -28.78 18.86
N GLU A 131 -11.09 -30.05 18.49
CA GLU A 131 -10.80 -31.13 19.44
C GLU A 131 -9.41 -30.98 20.07
N THR A 132 -8.37 -30.68 19.28
CA THR A 132 -7.04 -30.37 19.80
C THR A 132 -7.09 -29.19 20.78
N SER A 133 -7.78 -28.10 20.39
CA SER A 133 -7.96 -26.92 21.24
C SER A 133 -8.68 -27.25 22.56
N ARG A 134 -9.69 -28.12 22.50
CA ARG A 134 -10.44 -28.60 23.68
C ARG A 134 -9.55 -29.41 24.62
N ARG A 135 -8.74 -30.33 24.10
CA ARG A 135 -7.86 -31.16 24.94
C ARG A 135 -6.83 -30.32 25.68
N TRP A 136 -6.20 -29.34 25.04
CA TRP A 136 -5.31 -28.42 25.74
C TRP A 136 -6.00 -27.61 26.83
N ALA A 137 -7.19 -27.08 26.55
CA ALA A 137 -7.94 -26.29 27.52
C ALA A 137 -8.38 -27.11 28.74
N GLN A 138 -8.66 -28.41 28.56
CA GLN A 138 -9.19 -29.28 29.62
C GLN A 138 -8.12 -30.08 30.37
N ASN A 139 -7.12 -30.61 29.66
CA ASN A 139 -6.16 -31.59 30.21
C ASN A 139 -4.85 -30.95 30.65
N GLY A 140 -4.54 -29.71 30.23
CA GLY A 140 -3.27 -29.04 30.54
C GLY A 140 -2.10 -29.42 29.63
N GLU A 141 -2.11 -30.64 29.10
CA GLU A 141 -1.10 -31.16 28.18
C GLU A 141 -1.70 -32.23 27.25
N ILE A 142 -1.01 -32.49 26.15
CA ILE A 142 -1.28 -33.60 25.23
C ILE A 142 0.00 -34.44 25.12
N ARG A 143 -0.12 -35.78 25.22
CA ARG A 143 1.03 -36.68 25.20
C ARG A 143 0.96 -37.58 23.97
N VAL A 144 1.98 -37.49 23.12
CA VAL A 144 2.07 -38.25 21.85
C VAL A 144 3.41 -38.97 21.73
N THR A 145 3.51 -39.91 20.81
CA THR A 145 4.78 -40.59 20.50
C THR A 145 5.78 -39.60 19.88
N ALA A 146 7.01 -39.49 20.36
CA ALA A 146 7.96 -38.48 19.85
C ALA A 146 8.41 -38.78 18.40
N THR A 147 8.20 -37.83 17.49
CA THR A 147 8.70 -37.82 16.10
C THR A 147 10.00 -37.01 15.99
N ASP A 148 10.67 -37.08 14.83
CA ASP A 148 11.86 -36.24 14.57
C ASP A 148 11.52 -34.74 14.62
N TRP A 149 10.35 -34.37 14.11
CA TRP A 149 9.80 -33.00 14.21
C TRP A 149 9.70 -32.52 15.66
N ASP A 150 9.16 -33.35 16.56
CA ASP A 150 9.06 -33.02 17.99
C ASP A 150 10.45 -32.79 18.61
N ARG A 151 11.42 -33.64 18.24
CA ARG A 151 12.81 -33.56 18.73
C ARG A 151 13.50 -32.29 18.23
N GLU A 152 13.28 -31.90 16.98
CA GLU A 152 13.80 -30.67 16.40
C GLU A 152 13.24 -29.43 17.11
N LEU A 153 11.92 -29.40 17.35
CA LEU A 153 11.28 -28.29 18.08
C LEU A 153 11.81 -28.19 19.51
N ALA A 154 11.94 -29.32 20.22
CA ALA A 154 12.49 -29.32 21.57
C ALA A 154 13.97 -28.89 21.59
N ALA A 155 14.79 -29.34 20.63
CA ALA A 155 16.18 -28.95 20.48
C ALA A 155 16.34 -27.46 20.13
N ALA A 156 15.38 -26.88 19.40
CA ALA A 156 15.29 -25.45 19.12
C ALA A 156 14.86 -24.61 20.34
N GLY A 157 14.68 -25.22 21.52
CA GLY A 157 14.38 -24.54 22.78
C GLY A 157 12.95 -24.02 22.87
N LYS A 158 12.00 -24.65 22.16
CA LYS A 158 10.58 -24.29 22.25
C LYS A 158 9.99 -24.72 23.60
N ASP A 159 9.41 -23.80 24.33
CA ASP A 159 8.93 -23.97 25.70
C ASP A 159 7.58 -24.71 25.83
N PHE A 160 6.83 -24.81 24.73
CA PHE A 160 5.58 -25.57 24.66
C PHE A 160 5.75 -27.08 24.47
N ILE A 161 6.98 -27.59 24.26
CA ILE A 161 7.22 -29.01 24.02
C ILE A 161 8.38 -29.54 24.89
N GLU A 162 8.23 -30.76 25.39
CA GLU A 162 9.25 -31.46 26.16
C GLU A 162 9.33 -32.93 25.75
N ILE A 163 10.55 -33.46 25.55
CA ILE A 163 10.75 -34.88 25.23
C ILE A 163 11.01 -35.67 26.51
N GLN A 164 10.12 -36.62 26.81
CA GLN A 164 10.23 -37.53 27.95
C GLN A 164 10.34 -38.97 27.45
N GLY A 165 11.57 -39.46 27.33
CA GLY A 165 11.86 -40.79 26.78
C GLY A 165 11.44 -40.91 25.31
N ASN A 166 10.41 -41.72 25.05
CA ASN A 166 9.83 -41.91 23.72
C ASN A 166 8.56 -41.08 23.47
N GLN A 167 8.16 -40.22 24.42
CA GLN A 167 6.98 -39.38 24.30
C GLN A 167 7.37 -37.90 24.13
N ALA A 168 6.57 -37.17 23.37
CA ALA A 168 6.56 -35.72 23.33
C ALA A 168 5.36 -35.21 24.14
N VAL A 169 5.62 -34.31 25.09
CA VAL A 169 4.62 -33.67 25.94
C VAL A 169 4.41 -32.25 25.45
N TRP A 170 3.24 -32.00 24.89
CA TRP A 170 2.81 -30.70 24.38
C TRP A 170 2.01 -29.96 25.44
N LYS A 171 2.57 -28.87 25.96
CA LYS A 171 2.02 -28.08 27.07
C LYS A 171 0.96 -27.11 26.56
N ASN A 172 -0.04 -26.81 27.40
CA ASN A 172 -1.04 -25.78 27.09
C ASN A 172 -0.61 -24.36 27.48
N SER A 173 0.63 -24.16 27.98
CA SER A 173 1.14 -22.85 28.35
C SER A 173 2.53 -22.59 27.81
N TRP A 174 2.78 -21.40 27.28
CA TRP A 174 4.06 -20.98 26.69
C TRP A 174 4.19 -19.46 26.62
N ASN A 175 5.37 -18.99 26.25
CA ASN A 175 5.65 -17.58 26.01
C ASN A 175 5.31 -17.17 24.57
N ALA A 176 4.38 -16.23 24.39
CA ALA A 176 4.09 -15.60 23.11
C ALA A 176 4.61 -14.15 23.10
N ALA A 177 5.72 -13.92 22.38
CA ALA A 177 6.34 -12.61 22.21
C ALA A 177 6.62 -11.84 23.53
N GLY A 178 7.05 -12.56 24.57
CA GLY A 178 7.34 -12.03 25.89
C GLY A 178 6.19 -12.09 26.89
N THR A 179 5.02 -12.59 26.49
CA THR A 179 3.84 -12.71 27.36
C THR A 179 3.55 -14.18 27.67
N PRO A 180 3.43 -14.59 28.94
CA PRO A 180 2.99 -15.95 29.26
C PRO A 180 1.53 -16.12 28.87
N VAL A 181 1.26 -17.16 28.09
CA VAL A 181 -0.07 -17.51 27.60
C VAL A 181 -0.45 -18.87 28.15
N LEU A 182 -1.70 -19.00 28.59
CA LEU A 182 -2.37 -20.26 28.89
C LEU A 182 -3.46 -20.46 27.84
N TRP A 183 -3.45 -21.61 27.18
CA TRP A 183 -4.49 -22.00 26.23
C TRP A 183 -5.73 -22.47 26.98
N ASP A 184 -6.77 -21.62 26.99
CA ASP A 184 -8.07 -21.87 27.64
C ASP A 184 -9.25 -21.75 26.65
N MET A 185 -8.97 -21.86 25.35
CA MET A 185 -9.91 -21.55 24.28
C MET A 185 -10.45 -22.79 23.56
N VAL A 186 -11.74 -22.78 23.25
CA VAL A 186 -12.43 -23.80 22.44
C VAL A 186 -13.34 -23.12 21.43
N HIS A 187 -13.38 -23.60 20.19
CA HIS A 187 -14.17 -22.97 19.14
C HIS A 187 -15.68 -23.03 19.41
N TYR A 188 -16.37 -21.90 19.19
CA TYR A 188 -17.83 -21.78 19.17
C TYR A 188 -18.42 -22.13 17.80
N ASP A 189 -19.70 -22.51 17.76
CA ASP A 189 -20.41 -22.80 16.50
C ASP A 189 -20.41 -21.60 15.54
N THR A 190 -20.48 -20.36 16.06
CA THR A 190 -20.40 -19.14 15.24
C THR A 190 -19.04 -18.94 14.62
N GLN A 191 -17.97 -19.44 15.24
CA GLN A 191 -16.61 -19.33 14.73
C GLN A 191 -16.38 -20.29 13.55
N PHE A 192 -17.06 -21.44 13.51
CA PHE A 192 -17.07 -22.29 12.30
C PHE A 192 -17.65 -21.57 11.09
N ILE A 193 -18.71 -20.77 11.28
CA ILE A 193 -19.28 -19.94 10.20
C ILE A 193 -18.20 -18.98 9.67
N GLY A 194 -17.49 -18.28 10.57
CA GLY A 194 -16.38 -17.41 10.21
C GLY A 194 -15.27 -18.13 9.44
N GLY A 195 -14.83 -19.30 9.92
CA GLY A 195 -13.80 -20.11 9.26
C GLY A 195 -14.18 -20.58 7.85
N ILE A 196 -15.44 -20.97 7.64
CA ILE A 196 -15.96 -21.38 6.31
C ILE A 196 -15.98 -20.18 5.35
N ILE A 197 -16.43 -19.02 5.83
CA ILE A 197 -16.45 -17.78 5.03
C ILE A 197 -15.04 -17.39 4.60
N LEU A 198 -14.07 -17.45 5.51
CA LEU A 198 -12.67 -17.16 5.22
C LEU A 198 -12.09 -18.13 4.19
N HIS A 199 -12.31 -19.44 4.34
CA HIS A 199 -11.86 -20.43 3.36
C HIS A 199 -12.50 -20.21 1.97
N SER A 200 -13.71 -19.66 1.92
CA SER A 200 -14.42 -19.35 0.67
C SER A 200 -13.91 -18.08 -0.06
N GLY A 201 -12.83 -17.44 0.42
CA GLY A 201 -12.31 -16.21 -0.18
C GLY A 201 -13.20 -14.99 0.04
N LYS A 202 -13.84 -14.90 1.22
CA LYS A 202 -14.75 -13.81 1.59
C LYS A 202 -14.28 -13.11 2.87
N ILE A 203 -14.92 -12.00 3.20
CA ILE A 203 -14.68 -11.27 4.44
C ILE A 203 -15.66 -11.72 5.52
N ALA A 204 -15.14 -12.19 6.65
CA ALA A 204 -15.91 -12.49 7.85
C ALA A 204 -15.96 -11.25 8.76
N GLU A 205 -17.10 -10.57 8.81
CA GLU A 205 -17.33 -9.51 9.79
C GLU A 205 -17.77 -10.13 11.12
N MET A 206 -16.85 -10.16 12.08
CA MET A 206 -17.03 -10.71 13.42
C MET A 206 -16.78 -9.62 14.45
N ALA A 207 -17.78 -9.36 15.31
CA ALA A 207 -17.66 -8.36 16.37
C ALA A 207 -16.41 -8.58 17.22
N THR A 208 -15.82 -7.49 17.73
CA THR A 208 -14.61 -7.58 18.53
C THR A 208 -14.87 -8.38 19.81
N GLY A 209 -13.99 -9.34 20.13
CA GLY A 209 -14.19 -10.29 21.23
C GLY A 209 -14.86 -11.61 20.83
N GLU A 210 -15.22 -11.80 19.55
CA GLU A 210 -15.69 -13.11 19.04
C GLU A 210 -14.54 -14.10 18.72
N GLY A 211 -13.28 -13.74 19.02
CA GLY A 211 -12.12 -14.63 18.86
C GLY A 211 -11.58 -14.72 17.42
N LYS A 212 -11.39 -13.58 16.74
CA LYS A 212 -10.91 -13.50 15.35
C LYS A 212 -9.61 -14.31 15.11
N THR A 213 -8.60 -14.12 15.96
CA THR A 213 -7.33 -14.87 15.89
C THR A 213 -7.55 -16.38 15.94
N LEU A 214 -8.42 -16.86 16.85
CA LEU A 214 -8.78 -18.27 16.96
C LEU A 214 -9.57 -18.78 15.75
N VAL A 215 -10.50 -17.98 15.22
CA VAL A 215 -11.26 -18.33 14.01
C VAL A 215 -10.33 -18.54 12.82
N GLY A 216 -9.30 -17.70 12.69
CA GLY A 216 -8.29 -17.80 11.64
C GLY A 216 -7.58 -19.16 11.59
N THR A 217 -7.42 -19.85 12.73
CA THR A 217 -6.74 -21.15 12.78
C THR A 217 -7.39 -22.22 11.90
N LEU A 218 -8.71 -22.18 11.74
CA LEU A 218 -9.47 -23.14 10.96
C LEU A 218 -9.13 -23.08 9.45
N PRO A 219 -9.32 -21.93 8.75
CA PRO A 219 -8.95 -21.82 7.35
C PRO A 219 -7.42 -21.80 7.13
N ILE A 220 -6.62 -21.30 8.08
CA ILE A 220 -5.15 -21.31 7.94
C ILE A 220 -4.66 -22.76 7.89
N TYR A 221 -5.06 -23.59 8.86
CA TYR A 221 -4.72 -25.02 8.87
C TYR A 221 -5.18 -25.71 7.58
N LEU A 222 -6.45 -25.53 7.19
CA LEU A 222 -7.00 -26.19 6.01
C LEU A 222 -6.25 -25.82 4.71
N ASN A 223 -5.99 -24.53 4.47
CA ASN A 223 -5.31 -24.08 3.25
C ASN A 223 -3.78 -24.28 3.30
N ALA A 224 -3.20 -24.65 4.44
CA ALA A 224 -1.80 -25.04 4.56
C ALA A 224 -1.55 -26.52 4.20
N LEU A 225 -2.59 -27.37 4.19
CA LEU A 225 -2.46 -28.80 3.85
C LEU A 225 -1.84 -29.09 2.47
N PRO A 226 -2.08 -28.31 1.40
CA PRO A 226 -1.42 -28.52 0.11
C PRO A 226 0.04 -28.05 0.05
N GLU A 227 0.58 -27.48 1.14
CA GLU A 227 1.98 -27.01 1.24
C GLU A 227 2.35 -25.88 0.25
N ARG A 228 1.35 -25.21 -0.35
CA ARG A 228 1.54 -24.03 -1.22
C ARG A 228 1.81 -22.73 -0.46
N GLY A 229 1.50 -22.70 0.82
CA GLY A 229 1.72 -21.54 1.70
C GLY A 229 0.50 -20.69 1.98
N VAL A 230 0.47 -20.18 3.21
CA VAL A 230 -0.54 -19.26 3.71
C VAL A 230 0.13 -18.03 4.30
N HIS A 231 -0.18 -16.85 3.76
CA HIS A 231 0.26 -15.58 4.31
C HIS A 231 -0.80 -15.02 5.26
N VAL A 232 -0.43 -14.82 6.52
CA VAL A 232 -1.29 -14.20 7.54
C VAL A 232 -0.83 -12.77 7.74
N VAL A 233 -1.66 -11.83 7.30
CA VAL A 233 -1.34 -10.40 7.30
C VAL A 233 -1.97 -9.73 8.51
N THR A 234 -1.15 -9.01 9.28
CA THR A 234 -1.59 -8.20 10.42
C THR A 234 -1.22 -6.73 10.24
N VAL A 235 -1.78 -5.86 11.09
CA VAL A 235 -1.59 -4.40 11.01
C VAL A 235 -0.25 -3.89 11.56
N ASN A 236 0.49 -4.70 12.33
CA ASN A 236 1.81 -4.32 12.85
C ASN A 236 2.64 -5.56 13.22
N ASP A 237 3.95 -5.35 13.33
CA ASP A 237 4.93 -6.42 13.57
C ASP A 237 4.74 -7.10 14.93
N TYR A 238 4.34 -6.37 15.96
CA TYR A 238 4.04 -6.93 17.28
C TYR A 238 2.91 -7.95 17.22
N LEU A 239 1.81 -7.64 16.53
CA LEU A 239 0.70 -8.58 16.35
C LEU A 239 1.11 -9.78 15.50
N ALA A 240 1.89 -9.58 14.43
CA ALA A 240 2.42 -10.68 13.63
C ALA A 240 3.26 -11.65 14.47
N LYS A 241 4.21 -11.11 15.26
CA LYS A 241 5.09 -11.89 16.16
C LYS A 241 4.32 -12.56 17.29
N ARG A 242 3.37 -11.85 17.90
CA ARG A 242 2.53 -12.38 18.98
C ARG A 242 1.64 -13.50 18.47
N ASP A 243 0.91 -13.29 17.39
CA ASP A 243 -0.10 -14.25 16.91
C ASP A 243 0.54 -15.47 16.27
N SER A 244 1.70 -15.32 15.61
CA SER A 244 2.51 -16.46 15.17
C SER A 244 3.01 -17.29 16.35
N ALA A 245 3.54 -16.67 17.40
CA ALA A 245 4.00 -17.38 18.60
C ALA A 245 2.83 -17.95 19.43
N TRP A 246 1.67 -17.30 19.41
CA TRP A 246 0.49 -17.73 20.16
C TRP A 246 -0.23 -18.88 19.46
N MET A 247 -0.54 -18.78 18.16
CA MET A 247 -1.24 -19.86 17.45
C MET A 247 -0.28 -20.95 16.93
N GLY A 248 1.02 -20.67 16.85
CA GLY A 248 2.03 -21.55 16.29
C GLY A 248 2.04 -22.99 16.82
N PRO A 249 1.99 -23.21 18.16
CA PRO A 249 2.01 -24.56 18.72
C PRO A 249 0.87 -25.43 18.21
N LEU A 250 -0.32 -24.87 17.94
CA LEU A 250 -1.45 -25.59 17.35
C LEU A 250 -1.11 -26.17 15.98
N TYR A 251 -0.51 -25.38 15.10
CA TYR A 251 -0.12 -25.85 13.76
C TYR A 251 1.07 -26.81 13.83
N GLN A 252 2.04 -26.53 14.69
CA GLN A 252 3.23 -27.35 14.87
C GLN A 252 2.90 -28.73 15.46
N PHE A 253 1.92 -28.81 16.36
CA PHE A 253 1.39 -30.10 16.86
C PHE A 253 0.84 -30.96 15.72
N HIS A 254 0.21 -30.32 14.73
CA HIS A 254 -0.28 -30.98 13.52
C HIS A 254 0.79 -31.11 12.41
N GLY A 255 2.08 -30.92 12.73
CA GLY A 255 3.18 -31.14 11.79
C GLY A 255 3.30 -30.09 10.69
N MET A 256 2.85 -28.86 10.94
CA MET A 256 3.01 -27.72 10.03
C MET A 256 4.11 -26.78 10.52
N SER A 257 4.89 -26.26 9.58
CA SER A 257 5.89 -25.24 9.82
C SER A 257 5.26 -23.84 9.82
N ILE A 258 5.71 -22.99 10.74
CA ILE A 258 5.24 -21.61 10.90
C ILE A 258 6.40 -20.70 11.26
N ASP A 259 6.43 -19.52 10.65
CA ASP A 259 7.34 -18.44 11.03
C ASP A 259 6.74 -17.06 10.79
N CYS A 260 7.40 -16.02 11.30
CA CYS A 260 7.05 -14.62 11.09
C CYS A 260 8.20 -13.88 10.42
N ILE A 261 7.92 -13.25 9.28
CA ILE A 261 8.94 -12.56 8.49
C ILE A 261 9.56 -11.38 9.24
N ASP A 262 8.79 -10.73 10.11
CA ASP A 262 9.24 -9.61 10.96
C ASP A 262 10.29 -10.00 12.01
N ASN A 263 10.59 -11.30 12.18
CA ASN A 263 11.71 -11.79 13.00
C ASN A 263 13.06 -11.74 12.26
N HIS A 264 13.03 -11.60 10.94
CA HIS A 264 14.19 -11.77 10.07
C HIS A 264 14.49 -10.50 9.30
N GLN A 265 15.78 -10.26 9.05
CA GLN A 265 16.19 -9.14 8.21
C GLN A 265 15.71 -9.35 6.76
N PRO A 266 15.31 -8.26 6.07
CA PRO A 266 15.07 -8.24 4.63
C PRO A 266 16.17 -8.97 3.81
N ASN A 267 15.78 -9.72 2.78
CA ASN A 267 16.69 -10.46 1.87
C ASN A 267 17.66 -11.46 2.54
N SER A 268 17.42 -11.86 3.80
CA SER A 268 18.25 -12.85 4.50
C SER A 268 17.79 -14.29 4.26
N ASP A 269 18.68 -15.25 4.52
CA ASP A 269 18.30 -16.68 4.50
C ASP A 269 17.21 -17.01 5.53
N GLY A 270 17.18 -16.30 6.66
CA GLY A 270 16.09 -16.41 7.64
C GLY A 270 14.74 -16.00 7.04
N ARG A 271 14.72 -14.89 6.28
CA ARG A 271 13.52 -14.42 5.57
C ARG A 271 13.01 -15.44 4.56
N ARG A 272 13.91 -16.05 3.78
CA ARG A 272 13.56 -17.11 2.81
C ARG A 272 13.02 -18.37 3.52
N LYS A 273 13.62 -18.77 4.64
CA LYS A 273 13.10 -19.89 5.46
C LYS A 273 11.71 -19.60 6.01
N ALA A 274 11.43 -18.35 6.40
CA ALA A 274 10.12 -17.96 6.90
C ALA A 274 9.04 -18.09 5.82
N TYR A 275 9.32 -17.68 4.57
CA TYR A 275 8.40 -17.86 3.43
C TYR A 275 8.23 -19.31 2.97
N ASN A 276 9.26 -20.14 3.16
CA ASN A 276 9.20 -21.58 2.89
C ASN A 276 8.41 -22.36 3.96
N SER A 277 8.04 -21.74 5.07
CA SER A 277 7.15 -22.35 6.06
C SER A 277 5.72 -22.45 5.53
N ASP A 278 4.98 -23.49 5.90
CA ASP A 278 3.58 -23.71 5.49
C ASP A 278 2.69 -22.50 5.79
N ILE A 279 2.99 -21.82 6.91
CA ILE A 279 2.29 -20.62 7.36
C ILE A 279 3.31 -19.51 7.64
N THR A 280 3.09 -18.34 7.07
CA THR A 280 3.97 -17.19 7.19
C THR A 280 3.18 -15.99 7.69
N TYR A 281 3.53 -15.49 8.88
CA TYR A 281 2.96 -14.26 9.43
C TYR A 281 3.79 -13.05 9.03
N GLY A 282 3.13 -11.91 8.81
CA GLY A 282 3.82 -10.66 8.53
C GLY A 282 2.90 -9.44 8.49
N THR A 283 3.48 -8.28 8.24
CA THR A 283 2.73 -7.06 7.93
C THR A 283 2.52 -6.87 6.42
N ASN A 284 1.47 -6.15 6.05
CA ASN A 284 1.18 -5.79 4.65
C ASN A 284 2.36 -5.09 3.97
N ASN A 285 3.03 -4.18 4.69
CA ASN A 285 4.19 -3.46 4.18
C ASN A 285 5.34 -4.42 3.87
N GLU A 286 5.68 -5.30 4.81
CA GLU A 286 6.77 -6.25 4.66
C GLU A 286 6.55 -7.23 3.50
N PHE A 287 5.34 -7.79 3.37
CA PHE A 287 4.97 -8.63 2.22
C PHE A 287 5.08 -7.89 0.88
N GLY A 288 4.59 -6.65 0.81
CA GLY A 288 4.67 -5.88 -0.42
C GLY A 288 6.10 -5.43 -0.77
N PHE A 289 6.92 -5.07 0.23
CA PHE A 289 8.32 -4.69 -0.01
C PHE A 289 9.20 -5.89 -0.38
N ASP A 290 8.97 -7.07 0.20
CA ASP A 290 9.64 -8.30 -0.24
C ASP A 290 9.29 -8.61 -1.70
N TYR A 291 8.03 -8.43 -2.12
CA TYR A 291 7.64 -8.57 -3.53
C TYR A 291 8.38 -7.57 -4.43
N LEU A 292 8.46 -6.29 -4.03
CA LEU A 292 9.20 -5.28 -4.80
C LEU A 292 10.70 -5.63 -4.88
N ARG A 293 11.31 -6.09 -3.78
CA ARG A 293 12.71 -6.51 -3.74
C ARG A 293 12.98 -7.75 -4.58
N ASP A 294 12.10 -8.75 -4.53
CA ASP A 294 12.18 -9.96 -5.36
C ASP A 294 12.15 -9.62 -6.86
N ASN A 295 11.41 -8.59 -7.27
CA ASN A 295 11.40 -8.13 -8.65
C ASN A 295 12.59 -7.24 -9.02
N MET A 296 13.59 -7.09 -8.14
CA MET A 296 14.84 -6.36 -8.38
C MET A 296 16.10 -7.21 -8.16
N VAL A 297 15.97 -8.48 -7.78
CA VAL A 297 17.14 -9.37 -7.55
C VAL A 297 17.84 -9.72 -8.86
N THR A 298 19.15 -9.92 -8.81
CA THR A 298 19.97 -10.30 -9.97
C THR A 298 20.27 -11.80 -10.03
N SER A 299 19.99 -12.53 -8.95
CA SER A 299 20.13 -13.99 -8.89
C SER A 299 18.85 -14.67 -8.38
N PRO A 300 18.44 -15.82 -8.94
CA PRO A 300 17.33 -16.62 -8.41
C PRO A 300 17.48 -16.98 -6.93
N THR A 301 18.73 -17.14 -6.45
CA THR A 301 19.00 -17.52 -5.06
C THR A 301 18.68 -16.42 -4.07
N GLU A 302 18.47 -15.17 -4.52
CA GLU A 302 18.16 -14.05 -3.65
C GLU A 302 16.67 -13.92 -3.36
N LEU A 303 15.81 -14.49 -4.21
CA LEU A 303 14.36 -14.47 -4.04
C LEU A 303 13.96 -15.01 -2.67
N VAL A 304 13.08 -14.28 -1.97
CA VAL A 304 12.57 -14.70 -0.65
C VAL A 304 11.15 -15.24 -0.71
N GLN A 305 10.27 -14.67 -1.54
CA GLN A 305 8.88 -15.12 -1.65
C GLN A 305 8.74 -16.35 -2.55
N ARG A 306 7.65 -17.08 -2.31
CA ARG A 306 7.14 -18.14 -3.18
C ARG A 306 5.85 -17.69 -3.87
N GLU A 307 5.20 -18.62 -4.56
CA GLU A 307 3.89 -18.38 -5.19
C GLU A 307 2.88 -17.77 -4.19
N LEU A 308 2.19 -16.71 -4.62
CA LEU A 308 1.17 -16.04 -3.81
C LEU A 308 -0.14 -16.84 -3.83
N ASN A 309 -0.24 -17.80 -2.91
CA ASN A 309 -1.36 -18.75 -2.90
C ASN A 309 -2.58 -18.25 -2.12
N PHE A 310 -2.53 -18.27 -0.77
CA PHE A 310 -3.64 -17.83 0.08
C PHE A 310 -3.18 -16.74 1.04
N ALA A 311 -3.85 -15.58 1.01
CA ALA A 311 -3.69 -14.52 2.01
C ALA A 311 -4.94 -14.40 2.86
N ILE A 312 -4.75 -14.36 4.18
CA ILE A 312 -5.77 -13.98 5.14
C ILE A 312 -5.36 -12.69 5.83
N VAL A 313 -6.18 -11.66 5.66
CA VAL A 313 -5.91 -10.32 6.20
C VAL A 313 -6.72 -10.12 7.47
N ASP A 314 -6.04 -10.07 8.62
CA ASP A 314 -6.66 -9.59 9.85
C ASP A 314 -6.83 -8.07 9.78
N GLU A 315 -7.93 -7.59 10.34
CA GLU A 315 -8.32 -6.18 10.31
C GLU A 315 -8.34 -5.63 8.86
N VAL A 316 -9.00 -6.38 7.97
CA VAL A 316 -9.03 -6.15 6.51
C VAL A 316 -9.44 -4.72 6.12
N ASP A 317 -10.30 -4.10 6.91
CA ASP A 317 -10.74 -2.72 6.69
C ASP A 317 -9.60 -1.72 6.87
N SER A 318 -8.66 -1.96 7.76
CA SER A 318 -7.51 -1.07 7.87
C SER A 318 -6.42 -1.37 6.86
N VAL A 319 -6.15 -2.65 6.60
CA VAL A 319 -5.10 -3.00 5.63
C VAL A 319 -5.53 -2.68 4.19
N LEU A 320 -6.75 -3.05 3.78
CA LEU A 320 -7.20 -2.93 2.39
C LEU A 320 -7.94 -1.62 2.08
N VAL A 321 -8.27 -0.81 3.09
CA VAL A 321 -8.96 0.50 2.91
C VAL A 321 -8.17 1.65 3.52
N ASP A 322 -7.75 1.59 4.78
CA ASP A 322 -7.01 2.70 5.41
C ASP A 322 -5.57 2.84 4.89
N ASP A 323 -4.78 1.77 4.92
CA ASP A 323 -3.38 1.75 4.49
C ASP A 323 -3.25 1.82 2.96
N ALA A 324 -4.30 1.38 2.25
CA ALA A 324 -4.39 1.38 0.80
C ALA A 324 -4.48 2.80 0.16
N ARG A 325 -4.31 3.86 0.97
CA ARG A 325 -4.24 5.25 0.50
C ARG A 325 -2.88 5.61 -0.10
N THR A 326 -1.82 4.91 0.28
CA THR A 326 -0.45 5.17 -0.20
C THR A 326 0.12 3.92 -0.88
N PRO A 327 0.76 4.05 -2.05
CA PRO A 327 1.47 2.94 -2.66
C PRO A 327 2.76 2.61 -1.87
N LEU A 328 3.25 1.39 -2.03
CA LEU A 328 4.58 1.00 -1.58
C LEU A 328 5.58 1.40 -2.66
N ILE A 329 6.65 2.10 -2.28
CA ILE A 329 7.65 2.64 -3.21
C ILE A 329 9.04 2.31 -2.66
N ILE A 330 9.91 1.76 -3.51
CA ILE A 330 11.35 1.71 -3.29
C ILE A 330 11.99 2.77 -4.16
N SER A 331 12.76 3.66 -3.54
CA SER A 331 13.48 4.73 -4.24
C SER A 331 14.98 4.68 -3.90
N GLY A 332 15.82 5.15 -4.80
CA GLY A 332 17.25 5.29 -4.58
C GLY A 332 17.79 6.64 -5.07
N PRO A 333 19.00 7.04 -4.64
CA PRO A 333 19.58 8.34 -4.96
C PRO A 333 19.92 8.45 -6.46
N VAL A 334 19.70 9.63 -7.02
CA VAL A 334 20.08 9.96 -8.41
C VAL A 334 21.53 10.46 -8.43
N PRO A 335 22.43 9.87 -9.24
CA PRO A 335 23.87 10.21 -9.28
C PRO A 335 24.21 11.68 -9.60
N GLN A 336 23.26 12.45 -10.15
CA GLN A 336 23.44 13.87 -10.52
C GLN A 336 22.57 14.82 -9.66
N GLY A 337 22.04 14.36 -8.52
CA GLY A 337 21.17 15.15 -7.63
C GLY A 337 21.84 16.30 -6.87
N ASP A 338 23.10 16.61 -7.17
CA ASP A 338 23.92 17.63 -6.47
C ASP A 338 23.68 19.07 -6.96
N ARG A 339 22.75 19.31 -7.90
CA ARG A 339 22.29 20.69 -8.20
C ARG A 339 21.41 21.19 -7.06
N GLN A 340 22.01 21.67 -5.98
CA GLN A 340 21.32 22.20 -4.79
C GLN A 340 20.75 23.61 -5.05
N GLU A 341 19.77 23.72 -5.96
CA GLU A 341 18.96 24.93 -6.10
C GLU A 341 18.27 25.32 -4.78
N PHE A 342 17.99 24.34 -3.92
CA PHE A 342 17.41 24.55 -2.59
C PHE A 342 18.25 25.52 -1.73
N ASP A 343 19.58 25.35 -1.68
CA ASP A 343 20.45 26.22 -0.89
C ASP A 343 20.57 27.62 -1.50
N LEU A 344 20.51 27.73 -2.83
CA LEU A 344 20.53 29.01 -3.54
C LEU A 344 19.24 29.81 -3.32
N LEU A 345 18.08 29.13 -3.33
CA LEU A 345 16.77 29.78 -3.24
C LEU A 345 16.31 30.02 -1.80
N LYS A 346 16.77 29.22 -0.83
CA LYS A 346 16.38 29.33 0.58
C LYS A 346 16.47 30.74 1.15
N PRO A 347 17.55 31.53 0.99
CA PRO A 347 17.61 32.90 1.51
C PRO A 347 16.54 33.84 0.93
N SER A 348 16.13 33.61 -0.32
CA SER A 348 15.05 34.39 -0.94
C SER A 348 13.68 33.97 -0.41
N ILE A 349 13.47 32.67 -0.18
CA ILE A 349 12.26 32.16 0.46
C ILE A 349 12.13 32.63 1.91
N ASP A 350 13.22 32.62 2.69
CA ASP A 350 13.23 33.14 4.06
C ASP A 350 12.74 34.60 4.11
N ARG A 351 13.26 35.43 3.19
CA ARG A 351 12.90 36.85 3.08
C ARG A 351 11.42 37.04 2.75
N ILE A 352 10.90 36.38 1.71
CA ILE A 352 9.49 36.56 1.31
C ILE A 352 8.52 36.04 2.38
N VAL A 353 8.84 34.93 3.04
CA VAL A 353 8.04 34.40 4.16
C VAL A 353 8.05 35.34 5.35
N GLU A 354 9.18 35.96 5.68
CA GLU A 354 9.26 36.93 6.77
C GLU A 354 8.43 38.20 6.47
N VAL A 355 8.53 38.72 5.25
CA VAL A 355 7.75 39.89 4.81
C VAL A 355 6.26 39.57 4.75
N GLN A 356 5.86 38.38 4.28
CA GLN A 356 4.48 37.91 4.35
C GLN A 356 3.99 37.87 5.80
N LYS A 357 4.75 37.29 6.74
CA LYS A 357 4.38 37.24 8.18
C LYS A 357 4.12 38.62 8.76
N LYS A 358 4.97 39.61 8.45
CA LYS A 358 4.80 41.01 8.89
C LYS A 358 3.53 41.62 8.27
N THR A 359 3.34 41.42 6.96
CA THR A 359 2.20 41.95 6.21
C THR A 359 0.87 41.38 6.72
N VAL A 360 0.78 40.06 6.86
CA VAL A 360 -0.42 39.37 7.38
C VAL A 360 -0.71 39.77 8.83
N SER A 361 0.31 39.94 9.67
CA SER A 361 0.12 40.41 11.04
C SER A 361 -0.47 41.83 11.10
N ALA A 362 -0.04 42.72 10.20
CA ALA A 362 -0.59 44.07 10.10
C ALA A 362 -2.05 44.05 9.62
N ILE A 363 -2.34 43.31 8.56
CA ILE A 363 -3.70 43.10 8.00
C ILE A 363 -4.63 42.52 9.06
N PHE A 364 -4.16 41.53 9.83
CA PHE A 364 -4.95 40.90 10.88
C PHE A 364 -5.25 41.85 12.05
N ASN A 365 -4.30 42.69 12.45
CA ASN A 365 -4.53 43.71 13.48
C ASN A 365 -5.51 44.79 13.01
N GLU A 366 -5.47 45.15 11.72
CA GLU A 366 -6.46 46.04 11.10
C GLU A 366 -7.86 45.40 11.11
N ALA A 367 -7.96 44.12 10.72
CA ALA A 367 -9.21 43.36 10.77
C ALA A 367 -9.83 43.38 12.17
N LYS A 368 -9.04 43.12 13.22
CA LYS A 368 -9.49 43.20 14.62
C LYS A 368 -10.06 44.57 14.99
N LYS A 369 -9.37 45.64 14.62
CA LYS A 369 -9.81 47.02 14.91
C LYS A 369 -11.12 47.35 14.21
N LEU A 370 -11.26 47.00 12.94
CA LEU A 370 -12.46 47.25 12.15
C LEU A 370 -13.66 46.45 12.66
N ILE A 371 -13.45 45.18 13.00
CA ILE A 371 -14.50 44.32 13.58
C ILE A 371 -14.94 44.86 14.96
N ALA A 372 -13.98 45.24 15.81
CA ALA A 372 -14.29 45.83 17.12
C ALA A 372 -15.04 47.18 17.00
N ALA A 373 -14.79 47.94 15.93
CA ALA A 373 -15.51 49.18 15.61
C ALA A 373 -16.87 48.96 14.93
N GLY A 374 -17.31 47.71 14.73
CA GLY A 374 -18.58 47.36 14.09
C GLY A 374 -18.58 47.40 12.55
N ASN A 375 -17.43 47.68 11.91
CA ASN A 375 -17.30 47.66 10.45
C ASN A 375 -17.01 46.22 9.97
N THR A 376 -18.05 45.39 9.95
CA THR A 376 -17.92 43.97 9.61
C THR A 376 -17.57 43.73 8.14
N LYS A 377 -17.93 44.64 7.22
CA LYS A 377 -17.68 44.45 5.78
C LYS A 377 -16.19 44.54 5.45
N GLU A 378 -15.54 45.63 5.83
CA GLU A 378 -14.09 45.81 5.62
C GLU A 378 -13.28 44.94 6.58
N GLY A 379 -13.74 44.80 7.83
CA GLY A 379 -13.13 43.89 8.79
C GLY A 379 -13.13 42.44 8.32
N GLY A 380 -14.23 41.97 7.72
CA GLY A 380 -14.33 40.65 7.11
C GLY A 380 -13.42 40.47 5.89
N PHE A 381 -13.28 41.50 5.05
CA PHE A 381 -12.34 41.50 3.91
C PHE A 381 -10.89 41.33 4.38
N LYS A 382 -10.46 42.14 5.34
CA LYS A 382 -9.10 42.05 5.92
C LYS A 382 -8.89 40.73 6.66
N LEU A 383 -9.93 40.19 7.29
CA LEU A 383 -9.89 38.88 7.94
C LEU A 383 -9.70 37.74 6.92
N LEU A 384 -10.39 37.79 5.78
CA LEU A 384 -10.20 36.84 4.67
C LEU A 384 -8.80 36.93 4.07
N GLN A 385 -8.30 38.14 3.89
CA GLN A 385 -6.95 38.39 3.40
C GLN A 385 -5.88 37.82 4.34
N ALA A 386 -6.04 38.01 5.66
CA ALA A 386 -5.14 37.40 6.65
C ALA A 386 -5.21 35.87 6.63
N TYR A 387 -6.41 35.30 6.45
CA TYR A 387 -6.62 33.85 6.36
C TYR A 387 -5.99 33.23 5.11
N ARG A 388 -6.14 33.84 3.93
CA ARG A 388 -5.48 33.37 2.70
C ARG A 388 -3.96 33.52 2.74
N GLY A 389 -3.44 34.49 3.50
CA GLY A 389 -2.00 34.72 3.62
C GLY A 389 -1.28 33.73 4.53
N LEU A 390 -1.78 33.50 5.76
CA LEU A 390 -1.21 32.54 6.73
C LEU A 390 -2.33 31.93 7.60
N PRO A 391 -3.04 30.89 7.12
CA PRO A 391 -4.21 30.33 7.81
C PRO A 391 -3.85 29.63 9.12
N LYS A 392 -2.66 29.00 9.19
CA LYS A 392 -2.14 28.32 10.40
C LYS A 392 -1.63 29.27 11.50
N ASN A 393 -1.78 30.59 11.37
CA ASN A 393 -1.32 31.52 12.40
C ASN A 393 -2.10 31.35 13.72
N ARG A 394 -1.40 31.03 14.82
CA ARG A 394 -2.01 30.76 16.14
C ARG A 394 -2.91 31.90 16.66
N GLN A 395 -2.55 33.16 16.42
CA GLN A 395 -3.37 34.29 16.88
C GLN A 395 -4.65 34.45 16.04
N LEU A 396 -4.57 34.15 14.73
CA LEU A 396 -5.70 34.11 13.84
C LEU A 396 -6.66 32.98 14.20
N ILE A 397 -6.14 31.76 14.40
CA ILE A 397 -6.94 30.59 14.81
C ILE A 397 -7.71 30.90 16.10
N LYS A 398 -7.03 31.46 17.11
CA LYS A 398 -7.66 31.85 18.36
C LYS A 398 -8.77 32.88 18.14
N PHE A 399 -8.54 33.93 17.35
CA PHE A 399 -9.56 34.95 17.07
C PHE A 399 -10.75 34.40 16.29
N LEU A 400 -10.52 33.46 15.36
CA LEU A 400 -11.59 32.78 14.63
C LEU A 400 -12.41 31.83 15.52
N SER A 401 -11.86 31.36 16.64
CA SER A 401 -12.62 30.59 17.64
C SER A 401 -13.53 31.46 18.52
N GLU A 402 -13.37 32.78 18.50
CA GLU A 402 -14.27 33.70 19.21
C GLU A 402 -15.61 33.85 18.45
N SER A 403 -16.69 34.08 19.20
CA SER A 403 -18.06 34.08 18.67
C SER A 403 -18.25 35.10 17.53
N GLY A 404 -18.78 34.63 16.40
CA GLY A 404 -19.17 35.47 15.25
C GLY A 404 -18.06 35.72 14.21
N ASN A 405 -16.77 35.67 14.57
CA ASN A 405 -15.66 36.01 13.67
C ASN A 405 -15.51 35.01 12.51
N ARG A 406 -15.68 33.71 12.78
CA ARG A 406 -15.61 32.68 11.74
C ARG A 406 -16.76 32.76 10.74
N ALA A 407 -17.96 33.06 11.22
CA ALA A 407 -19.13 33.25 10.36
C ALA A 407 -18.93 34.48 9.45
N LEU A 408 -18.30 35.53 9.95
CA LEU A 408 -17.94 36.70 9.16
C LEU A 408 -16.93 36.36 8.05
N LEU A 409 -15.85 35.65 8.39
CA LEU A 409 -14.86 35.16 7.42
C LEU A 409 -15.53 34.36 6.29
N GLN A 410 -16.35 33.37 6.63
CA GLN A 410 -17.02 32.49 5.65
C GLN A 410 -18.01 33.26 4.77
N LYS A 411 -18.76 34.21 5.35
CA LYS A 411 -19.68 35.08 4.59
C LYS A 411 -18.92 35.93 3.58
N THR A 412 -17.77 36.48 3.97
CA THR A 412 -16.91 37.24 3.07
C THR A 412 -16.30 36.34 2.00
N GLU A 413 -15.76 35.17 2.36
CA GLU A 413 -15.23 34.19 1.41
C GLU A 413 -16.27 33.83 0.34
N ALA A 414 -17.50 33.50 0.75
CA ALA A 414 -18.59 33.16 -0.15
C ALA A 414 -18.98 34.32 -1.10
N GLN A 415 -18.70 35.57 -0.75
CA GLN A 415 -18.91 36.71 -1.64
C GLN A 415 -17.86 36.75 -2.75
N TYR A 416 -16.58 36.51 -2.44
CA TYR A 416 -15.48 36.58 -3.40
C TYR A 416 -15.29 35.27 -4.20
N MET A 417 -15.87 34.17 -3.73
CA MET A 417 -15.98 32.93 -4.51
C MET A 417 -17.15 32.93 -5.51
N GLN A 418 -18.04 33.93 -5.48
CA GLN A 418 -19.11 34.04 -6.49
C GLN A 418 -18.50 34.15 -7.89
N ASP A 419 -19.16 33.54 -8.86
CA ASP A 419 -18.69 33.49 -10.26
C ASP A 419 -17.30 32.87 -10.45
N ASN A 420 -17.07 31.72 -9.80
CA ASN A 420 -15.89 30.88 -9.98
C ASN A 420 -14.56 31.59 -9.63
N ASN A 421 -14.50 32.22 -8.45
CA ASN A 421 -13.32 32.91 -7.90
C ASN A 421 -12.81 34.11 -8.72
N ARG A 422 -13.63 34.69 -9.60
CA ARG A 422 -13.22 35.84 -10.45
C ARG A 422 -12.66 37.02 -9.66
N ASP A 423 -13.25 37.32 -8.51
CA ASP A 423 -12.86 38.47 -7.68
C ASP A 423 -11.84 38.11 -6.58
N MET A 424 -11.40 36.85 -6.50
CA MET A 424 -10.41 36.41 -5.50
C MET A 424 -9.06 37.14 -5.61
N PRO A 425 -8.54 37.45 -6.82
CA PRO A 425 -7.30 38.24 -6.95
C PRO A 425 -7.35 39.62 -6.25
N ILE A 426 -8.55 40.18 -6.02
CA ILE A 426 -8.72 41.44 -5.29
C ILE A 426 -8.32 41.27 -3.81
N VAL A 427 -8.65 40.12 -3.21
CA VAL A 427 -8.28 39.77 -1.83
C VAL A 427 -6.76 39.54 -1.75
N ASP A 428 -6.21 38.90 -2.78
CA ASP A 428 -4.82 38.43 -2.79
C ASP A 428 -3.80 39.53 -3.09
N LYS A 429 -4.26 40.67 -3.63
CA LYS A 429 -3.43 41.78 -4.12
C LYS A 429 -2.31 42.26 -3.18
N ASP A 430 -2.55 42.34 -1.87
CA ASP A 430 -1.54 42.84 -0.93
C ASP A 430 -0.60 41.75 -0.39
N LEU A 431 -0.91 40.49 -0.65
CA LEU A 431 -0.13 39.33 -0.24
C LEU A 431 1.01 39.07 -1.24
N TYR A 432 2.07 38.42 -0.79
CA TYR A 432 3.20 37.97 -1.62
C TYR A 432 3.00 36.54 -2.12
N PHE A 433 2.28 35.73 -1.37
CA PHE A 433 1.81 34.41 -1.79
C PHE A 433 0.49 34.09 -1.09
N VAL A 434 -0.23 33.12 -1.62
CA VAL A 434 -1.52 32.65 -1.11
C VAL A 434 -1.44 31.18 -0.76
N ILE A 435 -2.16 30.78 0.29
CA ILE A 435 -2.21 29.40 0.77
C ILE A 435 -3.63 28.88 0.60
N GLU A 436 -3.80 27.82 -0.18
CA GLU A 436 -5.05 27.09 -0.29
C GLU A 436 -4.98 25.79 0.53
N GLU A 437 -5.37 25.87 1.82
CA GLU A 437 -5.36 24.71 2.73
C GLU A 437 -6.13 23.50 2.20
N LYS A 438 -7.22 23.71 1.44
CA LYS A 438 -8.03 22.61 0.90
C LYS A 438 -7.26 21.77 -0.13
N ASN A 439 -6.34 22.39 -0.86
CA ASN A 439 -5.58 21.78 -1.94
C ASN A 439 -4.10 21.56 -1.57
N ASN A 440 -3.66 22.00 -0.38
CA ASN A 440 -2.26 22.03 0.04
C ASN A 440 -1.33 22.68 -1.01
N GLN A 441 -1.80 23.79 -1.58
CA GLN A 441 -1.11 24.56 -2.61
C GLN A 441 -0.69 25.93 -2.07
N VAL A 442 0.45 26.40 -2.58
CA VAL A 442 1.00 27.71 -2.28
C VAL A 442 1.43 28.34 -3.59
N ASP A 443 0.79 29.46 -3.93
CA ASP A 443 1.02 30.17 -5.20
C ASP A 443 1.56 31.58 -4.92
N LEU A 444 2.56 31.99 -5.69
CA LEU A 444 3.03 33.38 -5.65
C LEU A 444 1.97 34.29 -6.28
N THR A 445 1.80 35.48 -5.70
CA THR A 445 1.03 36.56 -6.33
C THR A 445 1.95 37.37 -7.27
N ASP A 446 1.38 38.22 -8.12
CA ASP A 446 2.15 39.17 -8.95
C ASP A 446 3.16 39.98 -8.11
N LYS A 447 2.73 40.41 -6.93
CA LYS A 447 3.56 41.15 -5.96
C LYS A 447 4.69 40.29 -5.40
N GLY A 448 4.44 39.00 -5.19
CA GLY A 448 5.46 38.02 -4.80
C GLY A 448 6.49 37.79 -5.88
N VAL A 449 6.05 37.60 -7.12
CA VAL A 449 6.93 37.43 -8.29
C VAL A 449 7.82 38.67 -8.45
N GLU A 450 7.24 39.87 -8.42
CA GLU A 450 7.99 41.12 -8.51
C GLU A 450 9.03 41.24 -7.39
N TYR A 451 8.64 40.96 -6.14
CA TYR A 451 9.54 41.02 -4.99
C TYR A 451 10.70 40.03 -5.09
N MET A 452 10.45 38.82 -5.61
CA MET A 452 11.49 37.79 -5.79
C MET A 452 12.43 38.09 -6.95
N SER A 453 11.94 38.76 -8.00
CA SER A 453 12.76 39.20 -9.14
C SER A 453 13.63 40.42 -8.83
N GLN A 454 13.34 41.18 -7.77
CA GLN A 454 14.14 42.35 -7.36
C GLN A 454 15.56 41.93 -6.93
N GLY A 455 16.56 42.24 -7.76
CA GLY A 455 17.97 41.92 -7.53
C GLY A 455 18.56 40.85 -8.45
N ASN A 456 17.73 40.22 -9.29
CA ASN A 456 18.19 39.33 -10.37
C ASN A 456 18.33 40.12 -11.68
N SER A 457 19.24 39.68 -12.57
CA SER A 457 19.46 40.29 -13.88
C SER A 457 18.32 40.03 -14.89
N ASP A 458 17.46 39.05 -14.61
CA ASP A 458 16.30 38.68 -15.41
C ASP A 458 15.01 39.03 -14.64
N ALA A 459 14.17 39.91 -15.19
CA ALA A 459 12.87 40.26 -14.60
C ALA A 459 11.88 39.08 -14.62
N ASN A 460 12.09 38.14 -15.55
CA ASN A 460 11.29 36.93 -15.75
C ASN A 460 11.95 35.68 -15.13
N PHE A 461 12.84 35.85 -14.15
CA PHE A 461 13.62 34.77 -13.56
C PHE A 461 12.77 33.64 -12.96
N PHE A 462 11.55 33.95 -12.51
CA PHE A 462 10.57 33.01 -11.94
C PHE A 462 9.30 32.84 -12.80
N VAL A 463 9.29 33.38 -14.02
CA VAL A 463 8.14 33.28 -14.94
C VAL A 463 8.45 32.21 -15.99
N LEU A 464 7.55 31.23 -16.11
CA LEU A 464 7.64 30.20 -17.15
C LEU A 464 7.16 30.78 -18.49
N PRO A 465 7.98 30.71 -19.55
CA PRO A 465 7.54 31.11 -20.90
C PRO A 465 6.55 30.07 -21.46
N ASP A 466 5.67 30.51 -22.35
CA ASP A 466 4.78 29.62 -23.09
C ASP A 466 5.56 28.93 -24.21
N ILE A 467 5.89 27.65 -24.01
CA ILE A 467 6.60 26.82 -24.99
C ILE A 467 5.89 26.83 -26.34
N GLY A 468 4.56 26.79 -26.39
CA GLY A 468 3.83 26.71 -27.65
C GLY A 468 4.05 27.94 -28.51
N THR A 469 4.06 29.12 -27.88
CA THR A 469 4.34 30.39 -28.53
C THR A 469 5.79 30.49 -28.98
N GLU A 470 6.75 30.10 -28.13
CA GLU A 470 8.19 30.14 -28.44
C GLU A 470 8.57 29.14 -29.55
N ILE A 471 7.99 27.93 -29.55
CA ILE A 471 8.16 26.94 -30.61
C ILE A 471 7.62 27.47 -31.94
N ALA A 472 6.43 28.07 -31.93
CA ALA A 472 5.84 28.66 -33.13
C ALA A 472 6.72 29.80 -33.69
N GLU A 473 7.37 30.57 -32.83
CA GLU A 473 8.35 31.59 -33.24
C GLU A 473 9.64 31.00 -33.80
N VAL A 474 10.11 29.86 -33.29
CA VAL A 474 11.27 29.13 -33.84
C VAL A 474 10.93 28.53 -35.20
N GLU A 475 9.75 27.92 -35.34
CA GLU A 475 9.26 27.36 -36.61
C GLU A 475 9.02 28.46 -37.67
N ALA A 476 8.57 29.65 -37.25
CA ALA A 476 8.40 30.80 -38.14
C ALA A 476 9.71 31.37 -38.70
N LYS A 477 10.88 31.01 -38.13
CA LYS A 477 12.20 31.48 -38.61
C LYS A 477 12.72 30.74 -39.84
N ASN A 478 12.03 29.69 -40.32
CA ASN A 478 12.39 28.90 -41.52
C ASN A 478 13.88 28.49 -41.54
N LEU A 479 14.38 28.00 -40.40
CA LEU A 479 15.77 27.53 -40.24
C LEU A 479 15.98 26.19 -40.97
N SER A 480 17.23 25.77 -41.15
CA SER A 480 17.50 24.39 -41.58
C SER A 480 17.03 23.40 -40.50
N LYS A 481 16.71 22.15 -40.87
CA LYS A 481 16.18 21.15 -39.92
C LYS A 481 17.13 20.86 -38.73
N GLU A 482 18.44 20.98 -38.96
CA GLU A 482 19.46 20.81 -37.91
C GLU A 482 19.49 22.00 -36.96
N GLU A 483 19.47 23.23 -37.48
CA GLU A 483 19.44 24.47 -36.66
C GLU A 483 18.09 24.66 -35.92
N GLU A 484 16.98 24.23 -36.53
CA GLU A 484 15.66 24.22 -35.89
C GLU A 484 15.63 23.23 -34.72
N PHE A 485 16.23 22.05 -34.89
CA PHE A 485 16.34 21.05 -33.84
C PHE A 485 17.21 21.57 -32.68
N GLU A 486 18.40 22.13 -32.95
CA GLU A 486 19.26 22.71 -31.91
C GLU A 486 18.57 23.89 -31.18
N ALA A 487 17.84 24.74 -31.90
CA ALA A 487 17.09 25.85 -31.29
C ALA A 487 15.94 25.35 -30.40
N LYS A 488 15.22 24.32 -30.84
CA LYS A 488 14.18 23.66 -30.03
C LYS A 488 14.80 22.96 -28.83
N GLU A 489 15.90 22.24 -28.98
CA GLU A 489 16.60 21.55 -27.90
C GLU A 489 17.09 22.55 -26.84
N LYS A 490 17.68 23.67 -27.25
CA LYS A 490 18.09 24.75 -26.35
C LYS A 490 16.90 25.38 -25.63
N LEU A 491 15.79 25.64 -26.33
CA LEU A 491 14.56 26.15 -25.74
C LEU A 491 14.01 25.17 -24.67
N PHE A 492 14.00 23.87 -24.97
CA PHE A 492 13.57 22.83 -24.02
C PHE A 492 14.51 22.74 -22.82
N SER A 493 15.82 22.87 -23.01
CA SER A 493 16.81 22.90 -21.93
C SER A 493 16.60 24.11 -21.01
N ASP A 494 16.45 25.32 -21.58
CA ASP A 494 16.24 26.55 -20.81
C ASP A 494 14.89 26.51 -20.07
N PHE A 495 13.85 25.95 -20.71
CA PHE A 495 12.56 25.73 -20.07
C PHE A 495 12.65 24.71 -18.92
N ALA A 496 13.35 23.60 -19.11
CA ALA A 496 13.53 22.57 -18.10
C ALA A 496 14.22 23.15 -16.84
N GLU A 497 15.28 23.95 -17.01
CA GLU A 497 15.97 24.61 -15.90
C GLU A 497 15.07 25.62 -15.17
N LYS A 498 14.30 26.44 -15.91
CA LYS A 498 13.34 27.38 -15.29
C LYS A 498 12.20 26.65 -14.58
N SER A 499 11.72 25.55 -15.13
CA SER A 499 10.66 24.72 -14.56
C SER A 499 11.11 24.05 -13.27
N GLU A 500 12.32 23.48 -13.25
CA GLU A 500 12.93 22.91 -12.05
C GLU A 500 13.04 23.95 -10.94
N ARG A 501 13.48 25.17 -11.27
CA ARG A 501 13.59 26.27 -10.32
C ARG A 501 12.28 26.71 -9.71
N VAL A 502 11.25 26.89 -10.53
CA VAL A 502 9.90 27.26 -10.07
C VAL A 502 9.33 26.16 -9.18
N HIS A 503 9.58 24.90 -9.54
CA HIS A 503 9.21 23.75 -8.74
C HIS A 503 9.90 23.75 -7.37
N THR A 504 11.23 23.86 -7.33
CA THR A 504 12.05 23.96 -6.11
C THR A 504 11.54 25.08 -5.19
N MET A 505 11.26 26.25 -5.76
CA MET A 505 10.71 27.41 -5.04
C MET A 505 9.33 27.11 -4.43
N SER A 506 8.43 26.48 -5.19
CA SER A 506 7.10 26.09 -4.72
C SER A 506 7.20 25.09 -3.55
N GLN A 507 8.09 24.09 -3.66
CA GLN A 507 8.31 23.11 -2.58
C GLN A 507 8.89 23.76 -1.32
N LEU A 508 9.82 24.71 -1.45
CA LEU A 508 10.32 25.49 -0.31
C LEU A 508 9.21 26.32 0.35
N LEU A 509 8.42 27.07 -0.43
CA LEU A 509 7.29 27.84 0.13
C LEU A 509 6.31 26.92 0.87
N LYS A 510 6.03 25.74 0.30
CA LYS A 510 5.18 24.72 0.90
C LYS A 510 5.78 24.21 2.22
N ALA A 511 7.05 23.83 2.24
CA ALA A 511 7.76 23.37 3.44
C ALA A 511 7.74 24.44 4.56
N TYR A 512 7.88 25.71 4.22
CA TYR A 512 7.89 26.82 5.19
C TYR A 512 6.51 27.16 5.78
N THR A 513 5.44 26.91 5.04
CA THR A 513 4.09 27.43 5.36
C THR A 513 3.10 26.35 5.77
N LEU A 514 3.20 25.15 5.21
CA LEU A 514 2.26 24.05 5.45
C LEU A 514 2.79 22.99 6.41
N PHE A 515 4.12 22.81 6.51
CA PHE A 515 4.76 21.77 7.31
C PHE A 515 5.44 22.37 8.54
N GLU A 516 4.97 22.01 9.73
CA GLU A 516 5.52 22.40 11.02
C GLU A 516 6.33 21.25 11.65
N LYS A 517 7.43 21.65 12.31
CA LYS A 517 8.23 20.72 13.09
C LYS A 517 7.45 20.27 14.32
N ASP A 518 7.58 19.00 14.67
CA ASP A 518 6.88 18.28 15.74
C ASP A 518 5.38 18.03 15.50
N ASP A 519 4.87 18.35 14.30
CA ASP A 519 3.51 18.01 13.85
C ASP A 519 3.57 17.05 12.66
N GLU A 520 3.92 17.53 11.46
CA GLU A 520 4.03 16.68 10.27
C GLU A 520 5.37 15.92 10.18
N TYR A 521 6.43 16.41 10.83
CA TYR A 521 7.75 15.76 10.86
C TYR A 521 8.55 16.10 12.12
N VAL A 522 9.58 15.31 12.42
CA VAL A 522 10.56 15.55 13.49
C VAL A 522 11.98 15.50 12.93
N VAL A 523 12.93 16.13 13.61
CA VAL A 523 14.35 16.05 13.26
C VAL A 523 15.08 15.24 14.33
N ILE A 524 15.63 14.08 13.96
CA ILE A 524 16.31 13.14 14.86
C ILE A 524 17.64 12.76 14.21
N ASP A 525 18.73 12.82 14.97
CA ASP A 525 20.09 12.48 14.50
C ASP A 525 20.54 13.26 13.24
N GLY A 526 19.99 14.46 13.04
CA GLY A 526 20.29 15.29 11.87
C GLY A 526 19.50 14.91 10.60
N GLU A 527 18.49 14.04 10.71
CA GLU A 527 17.62 13.61 9.61
C GLU A 527 16.16 14.03 9.85
N VAL A 528 15.44 14.35 8.77
CA VAL A 528 13.99 14.62 8.82
C VAL A 528 13.25 13.28 8.80
N LYS A 529 12.46 12.99 9.83
CA LYS A 529 11.59 11.82 9.87
C LYS A 529 10.12 12.22 9.87
N ILE A 530 9.34 11.63 8.98
CA ILE A 530 7.90 11.93 8.82
C ILE A 530 7.13 11.42 10.02
N VAL A 531 6.17 12.21 10.49
CA VAL A 531 5.19 11.80 11.49
C VAL A 531 3.85 11.54 10.81
N ASP A 532 3.28 10.36 11.04
CA ASP A 532 1.90 10.06 10.63
C ASP A 532 0.93 10.94 11.42
N GLU A 533 0.16 11.79 10.72
CA GLU A 533 -0.81 12.72 11.31
C GLU A 533 -1.88 12.03 12.17
N GLN A 534 -2.27 10.81 11.81
CA GLN A 534 -3.31 10.06 12.52
C GLN A 534 -2.74 9.34 13.73
N THR A 535 -1.55 8.75 13.61
CA THR A 535 -1.01 7.89 14.67
C THR A 535 0.06 8.56 15.54
N GLY A 536 0.62 9.69 15.11
CA GLY A 536 1.77 10.34 15.74
C GLY A 536 3.05 9.48 15.68
N ARG A 537 3.09 8.48 14.79
CA ARG A 537 4.24 7.55 14.62
C ARG A 537 5.28 8.14 13.69
N ILE A 538 6.54 7.85 14.00
CA ILE A 538 7.65 8.11 13.10
C ILE A 538 7.66 7.03 12.02
N MET A 539 7.57 7.44 10.77
CA MET A 539 7.55 6.53 9.62
C MET A 539 8.98 6.33 9.10
N GLU A 540 9.67 5.32 9.63
CA GLU A 540 11.05 5.03 9.20
C GLU A 540 11.13 4.62 7.72
N GLY A 541 12.17 5.10 7.04
CA GLY A 541 12.40 4.86 5.60
C GLY A 541 11.46 5.61 4.66
N ARG A 542 10.50 6.41 5.17
CA ARG A 542 9.60 7.22 4.32
C ARG A 542 10.13 8.63 4.12
N ARG A 543 10.04 9.12 2.88
CA ARG A 543 10.33 10.50 2.48
C ARG A 543 9.14 11.14 1.77
N TYR A 544 9.05 12.46 1.84
CA TYR A 544 8.09 13.19 1.03
C TYR A 544 8.57 13.19 -0.42
N SER A 545 7.68 12.90 -1.35
CA SER A 545 8.02 12.87 -2.78
C SER A 545 8.24 14.29 -3.32
N ASP A 546 8.75 14.36 -4.56
CA ASP A 546 8.66 15.56 -5.40
C ASP A 546 9.50 16.76 -4.91
N GLY A 547 10.63 16.51 -4.25
CA GLY A 547 11.51 17.56 -3.74
C GLY A 547 11.06 18.18 -2.42
N LEU A 548 9.88 17.81 -1.90
CA LEU A 548 9.36 18.36 -0.64
C LEU A 548 10.20 17.93 0.57
N HIS A 549 10.72 16.71 0.58
CA HIS A 549 11.58 16.26 1.69
C HIS A 549 12.87 17.05 1.72
N GLN A 550 13.49 17.24 0.55
CA GLN A 550 14.66 18.08 0.35
C GLN A 550 14.39 19.54 0.74
N ALA A 551 13.20 20.05 0.44
CA ALA A 551 12.79 21.39 0.86
C ALA A 551 12.68 21.52 2.39
N ILE A 552 12.17 20.50 3.09
CA ILE A 552 12.11 20.46 4.55
C ILE A 552 13.51 20.30 5.15
N GLU A 553 14.36 19.47 4.55
CA GLU A 553 15.76 19.32 4.94
C GLU A 553 16.51 20.67 4.83
N ALA A 554 16.34 21.35 3.69
CA ALA A 554 16.89 22.68 3.45
C ALA A 554 16.37 23.69 4.46
N LYS A 555 15.04 23.72 4.72
CA LYS A 555 14.40 24.58 5.73
C LYS A 555 15.03 24.39 7.11
N GLU A 556 15.17 23.14 7.56
CA GLU A 556 15.71 22.80 8.87
C GLU A 556 17.24 22.85 8.94
N SER A 557 17.90 23.20 7.83
CA SER A 557 19.36 23.29 7.71
C SER A 557 20.08 21.97 8.03
N VAL A 558 19.44 20.85 7.70
CA VAL A 558 20.06 19.53 7.76
C VAL A 558 20.67 19.18 6.40
N LYS A 559 21.46 18.09 6.34
CA LYS A 559 22.07 17.65 5.09
C LYS A 559 20.98 17.29 4.08
N ILE A 560 20.93 18.02 2.96
CA ILE A 560 20.00 17.72 1.86
C ILE A 560 20.46 16.43 1.21
N GLU A 561 19.59 15.43 1.23
CA GLU A 561 19.87 14.16 0.59
C GLU A 561 19.57 14.23 -0.91
N ALA A 562 20.34 13.51 -1.72
CA ALA A 562 20.17 13.51 -3.17
C ALA A 562 18.72 13.19 -3.57
N ALA A 563 18.25 13.82 -4.65
CA ALA A 563 16.95 13.51 -5.23
C ALA A 563 16.82 11.99 -5.42
N THR A 564 15.69 11.43 -5.03
CA THR A 564 15.44 9.99 -5.10
C THR A 564 14.55 9.67 -6.29
N GLN A 565 14.90 8.65 -7.06
CA GLN A 565 14.08 8.13 -8.15
C GLN A 565 13.39 6.83 -7.72
N THR A 566 12.14 6.65 -8.16
CA THR A 566 11.38 5.41 -7.98
C THR A 566 12.03 4.26 -8.76
N PHE A 567 12.44 3.20 -8.06
CA PHE A 567 12.96 1.96 -8.67
C PHE A 567 11.89 0.88 -8.79
N ALA A 568 10.97 0.84 -7.82
CA ALA A 568 9.85 -0.10 -7.85
C ALA A 568 8.68 0.49 -7.07
N THR A 569 7.46 0.23 -7.53
CA THR A 569 6.25 0.69 -6.85
C THR A 569 5.13 -0.31 -7.07
N VAL A 570 4.25 -0.49 -6.08
CA VAL A 570 3.01 -1.27 -6.18
C VAL A 570 1.98 -0.74 -5.19
N THR A 571 0.71 -0.71 -5.58
CA THR A 571 -0.36 -0.45 -4.62
C THR A 571 -0.71 -1.70 -3.81
N LEU A 572 -1.11 -1.55 -2.54
CA LEU A 572 -1.58 -2.68 -1.74
C LEU A 572 -2.75 -3.39 -2.44
N GLN A 573 -3.60 -2.63 -3.13
CA GLN A 573 -4.69 -3.13 -3.95
C GLN A 573 -4.20 -4.15 -4.97
N ASN A 574 -3.26 -3.76 -5.84
CA ASN A 574 -2.75 -4.64 -6.88
C ASN A 574 -1.91 -5.78 -6.32
N TYR A 575 -1.17 -5.56 -5.23
CA TYR A 575 -0.44 -6.63 -4.54
C TYR A 575 -1.38 -7.76 -4.07
N PHE A 576 -2.45 -7.43 -3.35
CA PHE A 576 -3.38 -8.44 -2.85
C PHE A 576 -4.26 -9.09 -3.93
N ARG A 577 -4.46 -8.41 -5.07
CA ARG A 577 -5.15 -8.99 -6.23
C ARG A 577 -4.37 -10.12 -6.91
N MET A 578 -3.06 -10.26 -6.65
CA MET A 578 -2.23 -11.32 -7.23
C MET A 578 -2.38 -12.68 -6.55
N TYR A 579 -2.99 -12.75 -5.36
CA TYR A 579 -3.17 -14.02 -4.66
C TYR A 579 -4.23 -14.89 -5.33
N ASN A 580 -3.97 -16.21 -5.42
CA ASN A 580 -4.97 -17.17 -5.93
C ASN A 580 -6.26 -17.15 -5.10
N LYS A 581 -6.13 -16.92 -3.79
CA LYS A 581 -7.25 -16.73 -2.86
C LYS A 581 -6.91 -15.64 -1.84
N LEU A 582 -7.85 -14.72 -1.64
CA LEU A 582 -7.77 -13.65 -0.65
C LEU A 582 -8.98 -13.73 0.28
N ALA A 583 -8.76 -13.62 1.59
CA ALA A 583 -9.81 -13.55 2.60
C ALA A 583 -9.45 -12.51 3.66
N GLY A 584 -10.44 -12.10 4.45
CA GLY A 584 -10.17 -11.17 5.54
C GLY A 584 -11.16 -11.24 6.67
N MET A 585 -10.76 -10.76 7.84
CA MET A 585 -11.63 -10.66 9.00
C MET A 585 -11.54 -9.27 9.60
N THR A 586 -12.67 -8.77 10.12
CA THR A 586 -12.71 -7.50 10.84
C THR A 586 -13.99 -7.41 11.67
N GLY A 587 -14.06 -6.45 12.58
CA GLY A 587 -15.30 -6.12 13.28
C GLY A 587 -16.26 -5.24 12.48
N THR A 588 -15.81 -4.64 11.38
CA THR A 588 -16.54 -3.54 10.74
C THR A 588 -16.22 -3.40 9.24
N ALA A 589 -16.69 -4.32 8.40
CA ALA A 589 -16.48 -4.29 6.94
C ALA A 589 -17.73 -3.88 6.14
N GLU A 590 -18.92 -3.98 6.72
CA GLU A 590 -20.20 -3.82 6.01
C GLU A 590 -20.34 -2.43 5.38
N THR A 591 -19.75 -1.40 5.98
CA THR A 591 -19.77 -0.03 5.43
C THR A 591 -19.00 0.06 4.11
N GLU A 592 -17.90 -0.68 3.98
CA GLU A 592 -17.01 -0.67 2.82
C GLU A 592 -17.25 -1.85 1.87
N ALA A 593 -18.32 -2.63 2.07
CA ALA A 593 -18.59 -3.84 1.29
C ALA A 593 -18.63 -3.58 -0.23
N GLY A 594 -19.11 -2.40 -0.64
CA GLY A 594 -19.10 -1.98 -2.04
C GLY A 594 -17.69 -1.78 -2.60
N GLU A 595 -16.82 -1.10 -1.85
CA GLU A 595 -15.41 -0.89 -2.21
C GLU A 595 -14.64 -2.20 -2.26
N LEU A 596 -14.77 -3.03 -1.22
CA LEU A 596 -14.08 -4.33 -1.10
C LEU A 596 -14.45 -5.28 -2.25
N TRP A 597 -15.72 -5.31 -2.66
CA TRP A 597 -16.15 -6.07 -3.83
C TRP A 597 -15.65 -5.46 -5.14
N GLN A 598 -15.72 -4.13 -5.28
CA GLN A 598 -15.35 -3.45 -6.51
C GLN A 598 -13.86 -3.66 -6.83
N ILE A 599 -12.99 -3.52 -5.83
CA ILE A 599 -11.53 -3.59 -5.97
C ILE A 599 -11.04 -5.05 -5.92
N TYR A 600 -11.42 -5.80 -4.87
CA TYR A 600 -10.83 -7.10 -4.57
C TYR A 600 -11.74 -8.30 -4.86
N LYS A 601 -13.00 -8.06 -5.28
CA LYS A 601 -14.03 -9.10 -5.44
C LYS A 601 -14.34 -9.86 -4.14
N LEU A 602 -14.12 -9.23 -2.99
CA LEU A 602 -14.42 -9.80 -1.67
C LEU A 602 -15.85 -9.46 -1.23
N ASP A 603 -16.70 -10.49 -1.10
CA ASP A 603 -18.02 -10.37 -0.47
C ASP A 603 -17.88 -10.27 1.07
N VAL A 604 -18.64 -9.37 1.71
CA VAL A 604 -18.66 -9.21 3.17
C VAL A 604 -19.85 -9.95 3.77
N VAL A 605 -19.58 -10.86 4.72
CA VAL A 605 -20.60 -11.62 5.45
C VAL A 605 -20.54 -11.30 6.94
N VAL A 606 -21.66 -10.80 7.48
CA VAL A 606 -21.81 -10.48 8.91
C VAL A 606 -22.11 -11.76 9.68
N ILE A 607 -21.21 -12.12 10.59
CA ILE A 607 -21.31 -13.33 11.41
C ILE A 607 -22.13 -13.00 12.67
N PRO A 608 -23.13 -13.82 13.04
CA PRO A 608 -23.85 -13.65 14.29
C PRO A 608 -22.91 -13.74 15.50
N THR A 609 -23.15 -12.92 16.52
CA THR A 609 -22.41 -13.02 17.79
C THR A 609 -22.77 -14.30 18.54
N ASN A 610 -21.80 -14.87 19.26
CA ASN A 610 -22.04 -16.06 20.10
C ASN A 610 -23.09 -15.78 21.19
N ARG A 611 -23.04 -14.58 21.77
CA ARG A 611 -23.99 -14.09 22.77
C ARG A 611 -24.60 -12.76 22.33
N PRO A 612 -25.87 -12.48 22.66
CA PRO A 612 -26.49 -11.18 22.34
C PRO A 612 -25.76 -10.01 23.01
N ILE A 613 -25.60 -8.90 22.29
CA ILE A 613 -24.96 -7.69 22.79
C ILE A 613 -25.87 -7.01 23.82
N GLN A 614 -25.35 -6.75 25.03
CA GLN A 614 -26.06 -6.03 26.11
C GLN A 614 -25.59 -4.57 26.28
N ARG A 615 -24.68 -4.10 25.42
CA ARG A 615 -24.14 -2.72 25.49
C ARG A 615 -25.22 -1.69 25.19
N HIS A 616 -25.30 -0.65 26.03
CA HIS A 616 -26.16 0.50 25.82
C HIS A 616 -25.45 1.61 25.03
N ASP A 617 -25.76 1.73 23.74
CA ASP A 617 -25.26 2.81 22.87
C ASP A 617 -26.17 4.04 22.98
N LYS A 618 -25.69 5.08 23.67
CA LYS A 618 -26.42 6.33 23.91
C LYS A 618 -26.33 7.29 22.71
N GLN A 619 -27.27 8.23 22.62
CA GLN A 619 -27.30 9.28 21.59
C GLN A 619 -26.23 10.34 21.84
N ASP A 620 -25.72 10.96 20.78
CA ASP A 620 -24.63 11.95 20.88
C ASP A 620 -25.01 13.17 21.71
N LEU A 621 -24.08 13.63 22.55
CA LEU A 621 -24.19 14.89 23.28
C LEU A 621 -23.51 15.98 22.46
N VAL A 622 -24.28 16.96 22.01
CA VAL A 622 -23.77 18.02 21.15
C VAL A 622 -23.66 19.34 21.91
N PHE A 623 -22.48 19.95 21.85
CA PHE A 623 -22.10 21.18 22.55
C PHE A 623 -21.78 22.30 21.55
N LYS A 624 -21.89 23.56 22.00
CA LYS A 624 -21.57 24.72 21.15
C LYS A 624 -20.07 24.91 21.01
N THR A 625 -19.31 24.72 22.10
CA THR A 625 -17.86 24.94 22.14
C THR A 625 -17.10 23.70 22.60
N ASN A 626 -15.82 23.63 22.26
CA ASN A 626 -14.92 22.57 22.72
C ASN A 626 -14.72 22.58 24.24
N ARG A 627 -14.73 23.78 24.85
CA ARG A 627 -14.56 23.94 26.30
C ARG A 627 -15.69 23.26 27.08
N GLU A 628 -16.94 23.46 26.67
CA GLU A 628 -18.10 22.81 27.29
C GLU A 628 -18.04 21.29 27.13
N LYS A 629 -17.72 20.83 25.91
CA LYS A 629 -17.54 19.41 25.58
C LYS A 629 -16.55 18.74 26.51
N TYR A 630 -15.34 19.29 26.65
CA TYR A 630 -14.29 18.68 27.48
C TYR A 630 -14.62 18.70 28.97
N ASN A 631 -15.25 19.77 29.48
CA ASN A 631 -15.72 19.79 30.87
C ASN A 631 -16.74 18.67 31.13
N ALA A 632 -17.73 18.51 30.25
CA ALA A 632 -18.74 17.45 30.38
C ALA A 632 -18.15 16.04 30.28
N VAL A 633 -17.14 15.85 29.42
CA VAL A 633 -16.38 14.59 29.34
C VAL A 633 -15.68 14.29 30.67
N ILE A 634 -14.98 15.26 31.26
CA ILE A 634 -14.25 15.09 32.51
C ILE A 634 -15.19 14.76 33.67
N GLU A 635 -16.33 15.46 33.76
CA GLU A 635 -17.35 15.20 34.78
C GLU A 635 -17.95 13.79 34.67
N GLU A 636 -18.23 13.31 33.45
CA GLU A 636 -18.70 11.94 33.25
C GLU A 636 -17.64 10.90 33.63
N ILE A 637 -16.36 11.14 33.29
CA ILE A 637 -15.25 10.26 33.71
C ILE A 637 -15.20 10.17 35.24
N GLU A 638 -15.28 11.30 35.94
CA GLU A 638 -15.27 11.35 37.40
C GLU A 638 -16.45 10.57 38.01
N ASN A 639 -17.66 10.74 37.45
CA ASN A 639 -18.85 10.02 37.91
C ASN A 639 -18.72 8.50 37.73
N LEU A 640 -18.26 8.06 36.55
CA LEU A 640 -18.14 6.63 36.22
C LEU A 640 -17.05 5.94 37.04
N THR A 641 -15.91 6.60 37.20
CA THR A 641 -14.78 6.08 37.99
C THR A 641 -15.11 6.02 39.47
N SER A 642 -15.84 7.02 40.00
CA SER A 642 -16.35 7.01 41.38
C SER A 642 -17.34 5.86 41.62
N ALA A 643 -18.05 5.42 40.58
CA ALA A 643 -18.92 4.23 40.61
C ALA A 643 -18.15 2.91 40.40
N GLY A 644 -16.81 2.93 40.38
CA GLY A 644 -15.97 1.75 40.20
C GLY A 644 -15.89 1.24 38.75
N ARG A 645 -16.48 1.94 37.78
CA ARG A 645 -16.48 1.50 36.38
C ARG A 645 -15.19 1.90 35.66
N PRO A 646 -14.58 1.01 34.87
CA PRO A 646 -13.50 1.40 33.98
C PRO A 646 -14.02 2.24 32.81
N VAL A 647 -13.18 3.18 32.36
CA VAL A 647 -13.52 4.12 31.29
C VAL A 647 -12.44 4.11 30.21
N LEU A 648 -12.84 3.86 28.97
CA LEU A 648 -11.99 4.04 27.79
C LEU A 648 -12.43 5.30 27.04
N VAL A 649 -11.53 6.28 26.97
CA VAL A 649 -11.73 7.57 26.31
C VAL A 649 -11.04 7.54 24.95
N GLY A 650 -11.80 7.61 23.86
CA GLY A 650 -11.25 7.68 22.50
C GLY A 650 -11.14 9.13 22.03
N THR A 651 -9.94 9.54 21.60
CA THR A 651 -9.66 10.86 20.99
C THR A 651 -9.24 10.71 19.54
N THR A 652 -9.32 11.79 18.75
CA THR A 652 -8.93 11.81 17.32
C THR A 652 -7.47 12.20 17.10
N SER A 653 -6.84 12.88 18.06
CA SER A 653 -5.43 13.32 17.97
C SER A 653 -4.68 13.17 19.30
N VAL A 654 -3.35 13.16 19.21
CA VAL A 654 -2.44 13.12 20.37
C VAL A 654 -2.57 14.39 21.20
N GLU A 655 -2.77 15.54 20.56
CA GLU A 655 -2.96 16.83 21.25
C GLU A 655 -4.16 16.79 22.20
N ILE A 656 -5.30 16.27 21.72
CA ILE A 656 -6.53 16.13 22.54
C ILE A 656 -6.29 15.16 23.69
N SER A 657 -5.60 14.04 23.44
CA SER A 657 -5.22 13.09 24.48
C SER A 657 -4.37 13.73 25.58
N GLN A 658 -3.39 14.58 25.21
CA GLN A 658 -2.56 15.30 26.18
C GLN A 658 -3.34 16.37 26.95
N LEU A 659 -4.25 17.09 26.28
CA LEU A 659 -5.12 18.07 26.90
C LEU A 659 -6.00 17.43 27.98
N LEU A 660 -6.68 16.32 27.64
CA LEU A 660 -7.51 15.56 28.58
C LEU A 660 -6.67 14.98 29.71
N SER A 661 -5.48 14.46 29.41
CA SER A 661 -4.56 13.94 30.43
C SER A 661 -4.19 15.00 31.48
N LYS A 662 -3.81 16.21 31.03
CA LYS A 662 -3.52 17.34 31.95
C LYS A 662 -4.75 17.72 32.78
N ALA A 663 -5.93 17.74 32.18
CA ALA A 663 -7.16 18.09 32.89
C ALA A 663 -7.56 17.04 33.96
N LEU A 664 -7.40 15.75 33.66
CA LEU A 664 -7.64 14.66 34.61
C LEU A 664 -6.60 14.65 35.75
N GLN A 665 -5.33 14.97 35.44
CA GLN A 665 -4.29 15.17 36.45
C GLN A 665 -4.65 16.27 37.46
N LEU A 666 -5.18 17.41 36.99
CA LEU A 666 -5.63 18.51 37.86
C LEU A 666 -6.78 18.08 38.78
N ARG A 667 -7.64 17.16 38.32
CA ARG A 667 -8.73 16.55 39.10
C ARG A 667 -8.27 15.36 39.96
N LYS A 668 -6.98 15.00 39.94
CA LYS A 668 -6.38 13.85 40.64
C LYS A 668 -6.97 12.49 40.23
N ILE A 669 -7.47 12.38 39.00
CA ILE A 669 -7.97 11.12 38.44
C ILE A 669 -6.79 10.37 37.81
N GLN A 670 -6.49 9.17 38.33
CA GLN A 670 -5.47 8.31 37.76
C GLN A 670 -5.89 7.82 36.38
N HIS A 671 -5.00 7.95 35.41
CA HIS A 671 -5.27 7.54 34.04
C HIS A 671 -3.99 7.14 33.31
N GLN A 672 -4.15 6.42 32.21
CA GLN A 672 -3.09 6.00 31.30
C GLN A 672 -3.39 6.52 29.89
N VAL A 673 -2.34 6.84 29.12
CA VAL A 673 -2.48 7.40 27.77
C VAL A 673 -1.80 6.48 26.75
N LEU A 674 -2.54 6.14 25.69
CA LEU A 674 -2.11 5.33 24.58
C LEU A 674 -1.98 6.20 23.33
N ASN A 675 -0.74 6.38 22.84
CA ASN A 675 -0.41 7.28 21.73
C ASN A 675 0.12 6.54 20.50
N ALA A 676 -0.18 5.24 20.34
CA ALA A 676 0.25 4.41 19.22
C ALA A 676 1.79 4.34 18.99
N LYS A 677 2.63 4.61 19.98
CA LYS A 677 4.11 4.64 19.85
C LYS A 677 4.80 3.34 20.27
N LEU A 678 4.29 2.64 21.28
CA LEU A 678 4.96 1.47 21.88
C LEU A 678 3.99 0.31 22.05
N HIS A 679 3.77 -0.44 20.97
CA HIS A 679 2.77 -1.50 20.88
C HIS A 679 2.75 -2.50 22.04
N LYS A 680 3.93 -2.95 22.49
CA LYS A 680 4.03 -3.89 23.62
C LYS A 680 3.51 -3.27 24.92
N LYS A 681 3.98 -2.07 25.29
CA LYS A 681 3.51 -1.35 26.48
C LYS A 681 2.02 -1.01 26.39
N GLU A 682 1.54 -0.70 25.19
CA GLU A 682 0.13 -0.44 24.95
C GLU A 682 -0.72 -1.69 25.18
N ALA A 683 -0.27 -2.86 24.73
CA ALA A 683 -0.96 -4.11 24.99
C ALA A 683 -1.03 -4.41 26.51
N GLU A 684 0.06 -4.16 27.25
CA GLU A 684 0.10 -4.30 28.72
C GLU A 684 -0.90 -3.35 29.41
N ILE A 685 -0.95 -2.08 28.99
CA ILE A 685 -1.92 -1.08 29.48
C ILE A 685 -3.35 -1.53 29.18
N VAL A 686 -3.63 -1.96 27.95
CA VAL A 686 -4.98 -2.36 27.51
C VAL A 686 -5.47 -3.59 28.26
N ALA A 687 -4.58 -4.55 28.55
CA ALA A 687 -4.93 -5.72 29.35
C ALA A 687 -5.37 -5.34 30.78
N GLY A 688 -4.81 -4.26 31.34
CA GLY A 688 -5.20 -3.69 32.63
C GLY A 688 -6.40 -2.73 32.59
N ALA A 689 -6.82 -2.26 31.41
CA ALA A 689 -7.86 -1.24 31.25
C ALA A 689 -9.25 -1.67 31.73
N GLY A 690 -9.47 -2.98 31.91
CA GLY A 690 -10.74 -3.54 32.37
C GLY A 690 -10.91 -3.62 33.88
N GLN A 691 -9.93 -3.15 34.67
CA GLN A 691 -9.97 -3.18 36.13
C GLN A 691 -10.84 -2.05 36.72
N PRO A 692 -11.43 -2.22 37.92
CA PRO A 692 -12.29 -1.20 38.54
C PRO A 692 -11.64 0.18 38.63
N GLY A 693 -12.37 1.22 38.23
CA GLY A 693 -11.94 2.63 38.32
C GLY A 693 -10.78 3.05 37.41
N VAL A 694 -10.26 2.17 36.55
CA VAL A 694 -9.17 2.52 35.62
C VAL A 694 -9.67 3.39 34.48
N VAL A 695 -8.95 4.49 34.21
CA VAL A 695 -9.18 5.36 33.04
C VAL A 695 -8.05 5.16 32.03
N THR A 696 -8.43 4.89 30.79
CA THR A 696 -7.49 4.77 29.68
C THR A 696 -7.90 5.72 28.58
N ILE A 697 -6.98 6.60 28.15
CA ILE A 697 -7.16 7.48 27.01
C ILE A 697 -6.45 6.85 25.80
N ALA A 698 -7.17 6.68 24.70
CA ALA A 698 -6.64 6.12 23.47
C ALA A 698 -6.76 7.12 22.32
N THR A 699 -5.62 7.50 21.74
CA THR A 699 -5.61 8.26 20.49
C THR A 699 -5.98 7.33 19.33
N ASN A 700 -7.00 7.71 18.57
CA ASN A 700 -7.64 6.95 17.50
C ASN A 700 -7.96 5.52 17.89
N MET A 701 -7.11 4.58 17.47
CA MET A 701 -7.26 3.15 17.71
C MET A 701 -6.03 2.53 18.37
N ALA A 702 -5.29 3.30 19.17
CA ALA A 702 -4.21 2.75 19.98
C ALA A 702 -4.70 1.57 20.84
N GLY A 703 -3.87 0.54 21.01
CA GLY A 703 -4.30 -0.70 21.67
C GLY A 703 -5.19 -1.62 20.83
N ARG A 704 -5.12 -1.56 19.49
CA ARG A 704 -5.77 -2.52 18.59
C ARG A 704 -5.22 -3.94 18.74
N GLY A 705 -6.07 -4.93 18.47
CA GLY A 705 -5.70 -6.34 18.54
C GLY A 705 -5.56 -6.91 19.95
N THR A 706 -5.83 -6.11 21.00
CA THR A 706 -5.80 -6.56 22.40
C THR A 706 -7.19 -6.51 23.04
N ASP A 707 -7.57 -7.58 23.74
CA ASP A 707 -8.86 -7.72 24.40
C ASP A 707 -8.87 -7.04 25.78
N ILE A 708 -9.99 -6.41 26.17
CA ILE A 708 -10.16 -5.80 27.50
C ILE A 708 -11.06 -6.75 28.29
N LYS A 709 -10.45 -7.57 29.15
CA LYS A 709 -11.17 -8.53 29.99
C LYS A 709 -11.74 -7.83 31.23
N LEU A 710 -13.00 -8.06 31.54
CA LEU A 710 -13.69 -7.47 32.69
C LEU A 710 -13.76 -8.45 33.86
N SER A 711 -13.46 -7.96 35.07
CA SER A 711 -13.68 -8.72 36.31
C SER A 711 -15.19 -8.83 36.62
N LYS A 712 -15.56 -9.75 37.51
CA LYS A 712 -16.97 -9.93 37.93
C LYS A 712 -17.55 -8.64 38.55
N GLU A 713 -16.77 -7.99 39.41
CA GLU A 713 -17.13 -6.71 40.05
C GLU A 713 -17.43 -5.63 39.00
N VAL A 714 -16.61 -5.51 37.96
CA VAL A 714 -16.82 -4.54 36.89
C VAL A 714 -18.09 -4.83 36.09
N LYS A 715 -18.39 -6.11 35.83
CA LYS A 715 -19.65 -6.48 35.14
C LYS A 715 -20.86 -6.09 35.96
N GLU A 716 -20.84 -6.31 37.28
CA GLU A 716 -21.90 -5.92 38.20
C GLU A 716 -22.06 -4.39 38.29
N ALA A 717 -20.96 -3.63 38.22
CA ALA A 717 -20.97 -2.17 38.17
C ALA A 717 -21.47 -1.58 36.83
N GLY A 718 -21.87 -2.41 35.86
CA GLY A 718 -22.38 -1.97 34.55
C GLY A 718 -21.38 -2.05 33.39
N GLY A 719 -20.23 -2.69 33.63
CA GLY A 719 -19.21 -2.97 32.61
C GLY A 719 -18.45 -1.75 32.10
N LEU A 720 -17.63 -1.97 31.07
CA LEU A 720 -16.77 -0.95 30.46
C LEU A 720 -17.61 0.20 29.88
N ALA A 721 -17.23 1.43 30.21
CA ALA A 721 -17.79 2.64 29.62
C ALA A 721 -16.87 3.18 28.51
N ILE A 722 -17.44 3.42 27.33
CA ILE A 722 -16.75 4.04 26.20
C ILE A 722 -17.18 5.50 26.09
N ILE A 723 -16.21 6.41 26.09
CA ILE A 723 -16.41 7.84 25.85
C ILE A 723 -15.67 8.23 24.58
N GLY A 724 -16.38 8.59 23.53
CA GLY A 724 -15.79 9.24 22.35
C GLY A 724 -15.80 10.75 22.54
N THR A 725 -14.64 11.40 22.49
CA THR A 725 -14.56 12.86 22.68
C THR A 725 -14.90 13.64 21.42
N GLU A 726 -14.94 12.96 20.28
CA GLU A 726 -15.30 13.47 18.95
C GLU A 726 -15.81 12.32 18.08
N ARG A 727 -16.33 12.66 16.90
CA ARG A 727 -16.65 11.71 15.82
C ARG A 727 -15.46 11.62 14.87
N HIS A 728 -15.05 10.41 14.53
CA HIS A 728 -14.01 10.21 13.53
C HIS A 728 -14.55 10.51 12.12
N ASP A 729 -13.66 10.69 11.16
CA ASP A 729 -14.00 10.88 9.75
C ASP A 729 -14.78 9.69 9.16
N SER A 730 -14.56 8.50 9.72
CA SER A 730 -15.26 7.28 9.34
C SER A 730 -16.13 6.73 10.47
N ARG A 731 -17.35 6.34 10.11
CA ARG A 731 -18.29 5.68 11.02
C ARG A 731 -17.75 4.33 11.51
N ARG A 732 -16.90 3.70 10.72
CA ARG A 732 -16.24 2.42 11.02
C ARG A 732 -15.40 2.50 12.29
N VAL A 733 -14.54 3.52 12.38
CA VAL A 733 -13.66 3.74 13.54
C VAL A 733 -14.48 3.99 14.80
N ASP A 734 -15.57 4.75 14.69
CA ASP A 734 -16.51 4.93 15.81
C ASP A 734 -17.14 3.61 16.26
N ARG A 735 -17.52 2.73 15.33
CA ARG A 735 -18.06 1.38 15.66
C ARG A 735 -17.00 0.50 16.32
N GLN A 736 -15.74 0.60 15.90
CA GLN A 736 -14.62 -0.13 16.51
C GLN A 736 -14.37 0.33 17.95
N LEU A 737 -14.42 1.64 18.20
CA LEU A 737 -14.32 2.20 19.54
C LEU A 737 -15.46 1.71 20.44
N ARG A 738 -16.71 1.76 19.96
CA ARG A 738 -17.87 1.18 20.68
C ARG A 738 -17.69 -0.31 20.97
N GLY A 739 -17.19 -1.06 19.98
CA GLY A 739 -16.92 -2.50 20.05
C GLY A 739 -15.85 -2.91 21.06
N ARG A 740 -15.21 -1.95 21.74
CA ARG A 740 -14.36 -2.24 22.91
C ARG A 740 -15.18 -2.66 24.13
N ALA A 741 -16.44 -2.24 24.25
CA ALA A 741 -17.37 -2.69 25.29
C ALA A 741 -18.43 -3.65 24.74
N GLY A 742 -19.04 -4.43 25.64
CA GLY A 742 -20.14 -5.35 25.31
C GLY A 742 -19.74 -6.69 24.71
N ARG A 743 -18.49 -7.12 24.94
CA ARG A 743 -17.90 -8.32 24.33
C ARG A 743 -18.50 -9.59 24.96
N GLN A 744 -18.77 -10.61 24.15
CA GLN A 744 -19.39 -11.87 24.60
C GLN A 744 -20.65 -11.67 25.47
N GLY A 745 -21.43 -10.63 25.16
CA GLY A 745 -22.66 -10.29 25.88
C GLY A 745 -22.46 -9.62 27.25
N ASP A 746 -21.23 -9.19 27.57
CA ASP A 746 -20.98 -8.40 28.78
C ASP A 746 -21.78 -7.08 28.77
N PRO A 747 -22.13 -6.53 29.95
CA PRO A 747 -22.72 -5.21 30.05
C PRO A 747 -21.71 -4.13 29.65
N GLY A 748 -22.22 -2.95 29.28
CA GLY A 748 -21.37 -1.81 28.96
C GLY A 748 -22.18 -0.65 28.43
N SER A 749 -21.52 0.48 28.20
CA SER A 749 -22.15 1.67 27.61
C SER A 749 -21.22 2.38 26.64
N SER A 750 -21.77 3.03 25.62
CA SER A 750 -21.02 3.96 24.78
C SER A 750 -21.73 5.32 24.66
N GLN A 751 -20.95 6.39 24.70
CA GLN A 751 -21.42 7.77 24.62
C GLN A 751 -20.41 8.60 23.82
N PHE A 752 -20.87 9.39 22.86
CA PHE A 752 -20.04 10.35 22.15
C PHE A 752 -20.42 11.78 22.54
N TYR A 753 -19.40 12.63 22.64
CA TYR A 753 -19.45 14.05 22.92
C TYR A 753 -18.93 14.77 21.68
N VAL A 754 -19.70 15.71 21.13
CA VAL A 754 -19.39 16.37 19.85
C VAL A 754 -19.55 17.88 20.03
N SER A 755 -18.65 18.68 19.46
CA SER A 755 -18.78 20.13 19.39
C SER A 755 -19.06 20.59 17.96
N LEU A 756 -19.74 21.73 17.81
CA LEU A 756 -19.80 22.44 16.52
C LEU A 756 -18.42 22.93 16.03
N GLU A 757 -17.45 23.03 16.95
CA GLU A 757 -16.07 23.41 16.65
C GLU A 757 -15.19 22.23 16.21
N ASP A 758 -15.68 20.99 16.30
CA ASP A 758 -14.93 19.79 15.89
C ASP A 758 -14.61 19.83 14.38
N ASN A 759 -13.48 19.25 13.98
CA ASN A 759 -13.01 19.25 12.60
C ASN A 759 -14.06 18.71 11.61
N LEU A 760 -14.73 17.61 11.94
CA LEU A 760 -15.79 17.04 11.11
C LEU A 760 -16.97 18.00 10.91
N MET A 761 -17.42 18.67 11.99
CA MET A 761 -18.55 19.60 11.96
C MET A 761 -18.21 20.89 11.22
N ARG A 762 -16.95 21.33 11.31
CA ARG A 762 -16.39 22.48 10.62
C ARG A 762 -16.43 22.33 9.10
N LEU A 763 -16.24 21.10 8.60
CA LEU A 763 -16.24 20.78 7.17
C LEU A 763 -17.67 20.67 6.59
N PHE A 764 -18.68 20.36 7.41
CA PHE A 764 -20.04 20.08 6.95
C PHE A 764 -21.13 20.84 7.73
N GLY A 765 -21.40 22.08 7.30
CA GLY A 765 -22.69 22.75 7.54
C GLY A 765 -22.95 23.22 8.98
N SER A 766 -21.91 23.52 9.76
CA SER A 766 -22.00 24.12 11.09
C SER A 766 -22.91 25.36 11.12
N GLU A 767 -22.94 26.16 10.04
CA GLU A 767 -23.68 27.41 9.97
C GLU A 767 -25.21 27.25 10.07
N ARG A 768 -25.78 26.20 9.45
CA ARG A 768 -27.23 25.96 9.50
C ARG A 768 -27.66 25.45 10.87
N ILE A 769 -26.83 24.61 11.51
CA ILE A 769 -27.08 24.05 12.84
C ILE A 769 -26.88 25.15 13.90
N ALA A 770 -25.80 25.93 13.81
CA ALA A 770 -25.53 27.07 14.69
C ALA A 770 -26.65 28.13 14.59
N LYS A 771 -27.07 28.53 13.37
CA LYS A 771 -28.20 29.46 13.17
C LYS A 771 -29.52 28.91 13.72
N MET A 772 -29.74 27.59 13.68
CA MET A 772 -30.91 26.97 14.28
C MET A 772 -30.83 27.04 15.81
N MET A 773 -29.65 26.79 16.40
CA MET A 773 -29.42 26.87 17.85
C MET A 773 -29.63 28.28 18.39
N ASP A 774 -29.06 29.28 17.71
CA ASP A 774 -29.23 30.68 18.10
C ASP A 774 -30.71 31.11 17.99
N ARG A 775 -31.45 30.58 16.99
CA ARG A 775 -32.88 30.85 16.79
C ARG A 775 -33.79 30.11 17.79
N MET A 776 -33.34 28.97 18.32
CA MET A 776 -34.03 28.21 19.38
C MET A 776 -33.74 28.76 20.78
N GLY A 777 -32.87 29.76 20.92
CA GLY A 777 -32.56 30.41 22.19
C GLY A 777 -31.69 29.56 23.12
N HIS A 778 -30.94 28.59 22.59
CA HIS A 778 -30.03 27.75 23.36
C HIS A 778 -28.93 28.58 24.02
N LYS A 779 -28.76 28.41 25.34
CA LYS A 779 -27.77 29.12 26.15
C LYS A 779 -26.46 28.34 26.25
N GLU A 780 -25.37 29.04 26.56
CA GLU A 780 -24.08 28.41 26.92
C GLU A 780 -24.30 27.40 28.07
N GLY A 781 -23.80 26.18 27.90
CA GLY A 781 -23.97 25.06 28.83
C GLY A 781 -25.14 24.10 28.56
N GLU A 782 -26.04 24.36 27.61
CA GLU A 782 -27.14 23.44 27.29
C GLU A 782 -26.73 22.33 26.31
N VAL A 783 -26.98 21.07 26.69
CA VAL A 783 -26.69 19.89 25.86
C VAL A 783 -27.84 19.62 24.90
N ILE A 784 -27.54 19.42 23.62
CA ILE A 784 -28.54 19.00 22.64
C ILE A 784 -28.46 17.50 22.43
N GLN A 785 -29.58 16.82 22.67
CA GLN A 785 -29.81 15.45 22.29
C GLN A 785 -30.98 15.40 21.31
N HIS A 786 -30.70 15.44 20.00
CA HIS A 786 -31.75 15.34 18.99
C HIS A 786 -31.32 14.48 17.81
N SER A 787 -32.17 13.50 17.45
CA SER A 787 -31.88 12.51 16.40
C SER A 787 -31.57 13.11 15.02
N MET A 788 -32.07 14.31 14.71
CA MET A 788 -31.70 15.03 13.48
C MET A 788 -30.22 15.44 13.43
N ILE A 789 -29.61 15.76 14.56
CA ILE A 789 -28.20 16.20 14.59
C ILE A 789 -27.29 14.99 14.39
N SER A 790 -27.55 13.89 15.10
CA SER A 790 -26.82 12.63 14.88
C SER A 790 -26.91 12.16 13.42
N LYS A 791 -28.09 12.25 12.78
CA LYS A 791 -28.24 11.95 11.34
C LYS A 791 -27.45 12.91 10.43
N SER A 792 -27.29 14.17 10.84
CA SER A 792 -26.50 15.14 10.07
C SER A 792 -25.00 14.84 10.15
N ILE A 793 -24.53 14.45 11.34
CA ILE A 793 -23.16 13.96 11.57
C ILE A 793 -22.90 12.71 10.71
N GLU A 794 -23.81 11.73 10.72
CA GLU A 794 -23.67 10.51 9.90
C GLU A 794 -23.58 10.83 8.40
N ARG A 795 -24.31 11.85 7.91
CA ARG A 795 -24.20 12.31 6.51
C ARG A 795 -22.85 12.98 6.22
N ALA A 796 -22.30 13.71 7.19
CA ALA A 796 -20.98 14.31 7.07
C ALA A 796 -19.90 13.23 6.96
N GLN A 797 -19.90 12.23 7.87
CA GLN A 797 -18.98 11.10 7.83
C GLN A 797 -19.06 10.36 6.49
N LYS A 798 -20.27 10.04 6.03
CA LYS A 798 -20.46 9.36 4.73
C LYS A 798 -19.87 10.15 3.56
N LYS A 799 -19.98 11.48 3.58
CA LYS A 799 -19.43 12.33 2.53
C LYS A 799 -17.89 12.37 2.56
N VAL A 800 -17.28 12.33 3.75
CA VAL A 800 -15.83 12.18 3.90
C VAL A 800 -15.36 10.82 3.40
N GLU A 801 -16.06 9.74 3.77
CA GLU A 801 -15.80 8.38 3.28
C GLU A 801 -15.89 8.28 1.76
N GLU A 802 -16.94 8.84 1.15
CA GLU A 802 -17.10 8.90 -0.32
C GLU A 802 -15.95 9.66 -1.01
N ASN A 803 -15.45 10.75 -0.40
CA ASN A 803 -14.30 11.50 -0.93
C ASN A 803 -13.00 10.68 -0.83
N ASN A 804 -12.75 10.07 0.33
CA ASN A 804 -11.58 9.22 0.54
C ASN A 804 -11.58 8.01 -0.41
N PHE A 805 -12.75 7.40 -0.63
CA PHE A 805 -12.93 6.36 -1.63
C PHE A 805 -12.61 6.86 -3.05
N GLY A 806 -13.07 8.07 -3.41
CA GLY A 806 -12.74 8.71 -4.69
C GLY A 806 -11.22 8.85 -4.91
N THR A 807 -10.49 9.30 -3.89
CA THR A 807 -9.02 9.41 -3.93
C THR A 807 -8.35 8.07 -4.12
N ARG A 808 -8.73 7.05 -3.32
CA ARG A 808 -8.16 5.69 -3.43
C ARG A 808 -8.46 5.05 -4.78
N LYS A 809 -9.70 5.20 -5.27
CA LYS A 809 -10.11 4.69 -6.57
C LYS A 809 -9.28 5.32 -7.69
N ARG A 810 -9.09 6.64 -7.67
CA ARG A 810 -8.27 7.33 -8.67
C ARG A 810 -6.83 6.85 -8.61
N LEU A 811 -6.24 6.70 -7.42
CA LEU A 811 -4.90 6.17 -7.24
C LEU A 811 -4.74 4.75 -7.83
N LEU A 812 -5.71 3.87 -7.59
CA LEU A 812 -5.75 2.54 -8.19
C LEU A 812 -5.87 2.60 -9.72
N GLU A 813 -6.69 3.49 -10.27
CA GLU A 813 -6.86 3.62 -11.73
C GLU A 813 -5.57 4.05 -12.44
N TYR A 814 -4.73 4.87 -11.80
CA TYR A 814 -3.38 5.18 -12.31
C TYR A 814 -2.45 3.97 -12.20
N ASP A 815 -2.42 3.30 -11.04
CA ASP A 815 -1.57 2.12 -10.85
C ASP A 815 -2.01 0.92 -11.70
N ASP A 816 -3.29 0.77 -12.06
CA ASP A 816 -3.77 -0.28 -12.98
C ASP A 816 -3.14 -0.16 -14.37
N VAL A 817 -2.78 1.05 -14.80
CA VAL A 817 -2.03 1.27 -16.04
C VAL A 817 -0.60 0.79 -15.88
N MET A 818 0.06 1.21 -14.79
CA MET A 818 1.42 0.79 -14.46
C MET A 818 1.52 -0.72 -14.22
N ASN A 819 0.50 -1.34 -13.62
CA ASN A 819 0.50 -2.76 -13.33
C ASN A 819 0.53 -3.60 -14.60
N LYS A 820 -0.20 -3.20 -15.65
CA LYS A 820 -0.15 -3.90 -16.94
C LYS A 820 1.24 -3.84 -17.58
N GLN A 821 1.92 -2.70 -17.47
CA GLN A 821 3.29 -2.54 -17.96
C GLN A 821 4.26 -3.37 -17.12
N ARG A 822 4.10 -3.33 -15.80
CA ARG A 822 4.85 -4.11 -14.82
C ARG A 822 4.74 -5.61 -15.08
N ASP A 823 3.55 -6.13 -15.34
CA ASP A 823 3.34 -7.56 -15.62
C ASP A 823 4.18 -8.03 -16.83
N VAL A 824 4.27 -7.21 -17.88
CA VAL A 824 5.10 -7.50 -19.06
C VAL A 824 6.58 -7.48 -18.72
N ILE A 825 7.04 -6.42 -18.05
CA ILE A 825 8.46 -6.26 -17.71
C ILE A 825 8.92 -7.28 -16.68
N TYR A 826 8.14 -7.55 -15.65
CA TYR A 826 8.49 -8.54 -14.62
C TYR A 826 8.47 -9.96 -15.18
N LYS A 827 7.60 -10.27 -16.15
CA LYS A 827 7.67 -11.54 -16.89
C LYS A 827 8.99 -11.67 -17.66
N ARG A 828 9.36 -10.66 -18.48
CA ARG A 828 10.63 -10.65 -19.23
C ARG A 828 11.85 -10.71 -18.30
N ARG A 829 11.80 -9.97 -17.19
CA ARG A 829 12.84 -9.98 -16.15
C ARG A 829 13.00 -11.38 -15.54
N LYS A 830 11.89 -12.02 -15.16
CA LYS A 830 11.89 -13.39 -14.63
C LYS A 830 12.46 -14.38 -15.65
N ASN A 831 12.08 -14.24 -16.92
CA ASN A 831 12.62 -15.07 -18.00
C ASN A 831 14.15 -14.91 -18.15
N ALA A 832 14.67 -13.68 -18.06
CA ALA A 832 16.10 -13.42 -18.05
C ALA A 832 16.81 -13.92 -16.78
N LEU A 833 16.15 -13.82 -15.61
CA LEU A 833 16.71 -14.26 -14.33
C LEU A 833 16.92 -15.78 -14.25
N PHE A 834 15.94 -16.56 -14.72
CA PHE A 834 16.03 -18.03 -14.71
C PHE A 834 16.68 -18.59 -15.99
N GLY A 835 16.47 -17.95 -17.14
CA GLY A 835 16.99 -18.36 -18.45
C GLY A 835 16.10 -19.28 -19.26
N ASP A 836 15.07 -19.88 -18.63
CA ASP A 836 14.22 -20.92 -19.23
C ASP A 836 13.52 -20.48 -20.52
N HIS A 837 13.07 -19.22 -20.57
CA HIS A 837 12.33 -18.62 -21.68
C HIS A 837 13.12 -17.53 -22.43
N LEU A 838 14.36 -17.25 -22.01
CA LEU A 838 15.10 -16.10 -22.51
C LEU A 838 15.36 -16.17 -24.02
N LYS A 839 15.67 -17.36 -24.56
CA LYS A 839 15.92 -17.52 -26.00
C LYS A 839 14.69 -17.20 -26.84
N TYR A 840 13.50 -17.55 -26.37
CA TYR A 840 12.25 -17.17 -27.02
C TYR A 840 12.04 -15.66 -26.99
N ASP A 841 12.30 -15.04 -25.84
CA ASP A 841 12.24 -13.58 -25.72
C ASP A 841 13.24 -12.90 -26.66
N ILE A 842 14.48 -13.40 -26.79
CA ILE A 842 15.49 -12.87 -27.73
C ILE A 842 15.02 -13.03 -29.18
N THR A 843 14.52 -14.19 -29.58
CA THR A 843 13.99 -14.40 -30.93
C THR A 843 12.83 -13.45 -31.23
N ASN A 844 11.91 -13.25 -30.29
CA ASN A 844 10.84 -12.26 -30.43
C ASN A 844 11.39 -10.83 -30.51
N MET A 845 12.42 -10.49 -29.72
CA MET A 845 13.08 -9.20 -29.80
C MET A 845 13.74 -8.98 -31.17
N ILE A 846 14.39 -9.98 -31.76
CA ILE A 846 14.95 -9.90 -33.13
C ILE A 846 13.83 -9.65 -34.15
N PHE A 847 12.69 -10.34 -34.02
CA PHE A 847 11.52 -10.14 -34.87
C PHE A 847 10.94 -8.72 -34.73
N ASP A 848 10.73 -8.26 -33.49
CA ASP A 848 10.20 -6.94 -33.17
C ASP A 848 11.11 -5.82 -33.70
N VAL A 849 12.43 -5.95 -33.49
CA VAL A 849 13.43 -5.00 -34.01
C VAL A 849 13.43 -5.00 -35.53
N SER A 850 13.39 -6.18 -36.17
CA SER A 850 13.28 -6.30 -37.63
C SER A 850 12.04 -5.58 -38.17
N ASN A 851 10.89 -5.80 -37.52
CA ASN A 851 9.63 -5.17 -37.90
C ASN A 851 9.66 -3.65 -37.70
N SER A 852 10.27 -3.18 -36.60
CA SER A 852 10.45 -1.76 -36.28
C SER A 852 11.31 -1.06 -37.34
N ILE A 853 12.45 -1.65 -37.69
CA ILE A 853 13.38 -1.13 -38.72
C ILE A 853 12.68 -1.06 -40.08
N VAL A 854 12.05 -2.16 -40.53
CA VAL A 854 11.34 -2.22 -41.82
C VAL A 854 10.20 -1.20 -41.86
N SER A 855 9.38 -1.13 -40.81
CA SER A 855 8.21 -0.25 -40.76
C SER A 855 8.60 1.23 -40.80
N LYS A 856 9.61 1.63 -40.00
CA LYS A 856 10.10 3.02 -39.96
C LYS A 856 10.71 3.44 -41.31
N ALA A 857 11.56 2.60 -41.90
CA ALA A 857 12.18 2.90 -43.18
C ALA A 857 11.18 2.89 -44.34
N LYS A 858 10.17 2.02 -44.32
CA LYS A 858 9.09 2.00 -45.33
C LYS A 858 8.20 3.23 -45.25
N ALA A 859 7.93 3.75 -44.05
CA ALA A 859 7.14 4.96 -43.87
C ALA A 859 7.81 6.19 -44.50
N THR A 860 9.15 6.27 -44.47
CA THR A 860 9.93 7.35 -45.08
C THR A 860 10.36 7.04 -46.53
N GLY A 861 10.24 5.78 -46.97
CA GLY A 861 10.70 5.32 -48.28
C GLY A 861 12.23 5.31 -48.44
N ASN A 862 12.98 5.39 -47.34
CA ASN A 862 14.44 5.56 -47.35
C ASN A 862 15.17 4.23 -47.15
N TYR A 863 15.65 3.63 -48.26
CA TYR A 863 16.40 2.38 -48.21
C TYR A 863 17.79 2.52 -47.55
N LYS A 864 18.45 3.68 -47.65
CA LYS A 864 19.75 3.88 -46.98
C LYS A 864 19.62 3.90 -45.46
N ASP A 865 18.53 4.46 -44.97
CA ASP A 865 18.20 4.44 -43.54
C ASP A 865 17.91 3.01 -43.06
N PHE A 866 17.22 2.20 -43.87
CA PHE A 866 17.05 0.77 -43.63
C PHE A 866 18.40 0.05 -43.51
N GLU A 867 19.32 0.23 -44.47
CA GLU A 867 20.65 -0.38 -44.42
C GLU A 867 21.44 0.04 -43.18
N PHE A 868 21.42 1.34 -42.87
CA PHE A 868 22.11 1.88 -41.70
C PHE A 868 21.59 1.28 -40.39
N GLU A 869 20.27 1.20 -40.22
CA GLU A 869 19.66 0.63 -39.01
C GLU A 869 19.89 -0.90 -38.91
N VAL A 870 19.93 -1.64 -40.03
CA VAL A 870 20.30 -3.07 -40.01
C VAL A 870 21.74 -3.25 -39.53
N ILE A 871 22.69 -2.47 -40.06
CA ILE A 871 24.10 -2.53 -39.64
C ILE A 871 24.24 -2.15 -38.17
N LYS A 872 23.55 -1.08 -37.75
CA LYS A 872 23.62 -0.56 -36.39
C LYS A 872 23.12 -1.58 -35.37
N ASN A 873 21.99 -2.23 -35.60
CA ASN A 873 21.37 -3.11 -34.60
C ASN A 873 21.82 -4.57 -34.71
N PHE A 874 22.09 -5.08 -35.92
CA PHE A 874 22.44 -6.48 -36.16
C PHE A 874 23.90 -6.70 -36.59
N THR A 875 24.68 -5.65 -36.85
CA THR A 875 26.08 -5.78 -37.32
C THR A 875 26.24 -6.57 -38.63
N MET A 876 25.19 -6.62 -39.46
CA MET A 876 25.17 -7.35 -40.73
C MET A 876 24.76 -6.44 -41.89
N GLU A 877 25.01 -6.89 -43.13
CA GLU A 877 24.54 -6.21 -44.33
C GLU A 877 23.04 -6.47 -44.57
N SER A 878 22.40 -5.61 -45.37
CA SER A 878 21.00 -5.78 -45.72
C SER A 878 20.78 -7.08 -46.51
N PRO A 879 19.86 -7.98 -46.07
CA PRO A 879 19.52 -9.19 -46.80
C PRO A 879 18.52 -8.94 -47.94
N VAL A 880 18.12 -7.68 -48.15
CA VAL A 880 17.09 -7.25 -49.09
C VAL A 880 17.69 -6.21 -50.04
N SER A 881 17.49 -6.37 -51.35
CA SER A 881 17.91 -5.35 -52.33
C SER A 881 17.02 -4.10 -52.30
N GLU A 882 17.49 -2.95 -52.80
CA GLU A 882 16.66 -1.73 -52.90
C GLU A 882 15.36 -1.98 -53.71
N ASN A 883 15.41 -2.83 -54.73
CA ASN A 883 14.25 -3.20 -55.54
C ASN A 883 13.24 -4.05 -54.76
N ASP A 884 13.72 -5.03 -53.99
CA ASP A 884 12.87 -5.85 -53.11
C ASP A 884 12.28 -4.99 -51.99
N PHE A 885 13.08 -4.08 -51.43
CA PHE A 885 12.62 -3.12 -50.43
C PHE A 885 11.52 -2.23 -50.99
N LYS A 886 11.55 -1.81 -52.26
CA LYS A 886 10.46 -1.01 -52.85
C LYS A 886 9.22 -1.85 -53.15
N SER A 887 9.40 -3.07 -53.67
CA SER A 887 8.32 -3.90 -54.21
C SER A 887 7.56 -4.74 -53.18
N LYS A 888 8.24 -5.24 -52.14
CA LYS A 888 7.65 -6.15 -51.15
C LYS A 888 6.92 -5.40 -50.03
N GLN A 889 5.98 -6.10 -49.40
CA GLN A 889 5.20 -5.59 -48.28
C GLN A 889 5.96 -5.73 -46.96
N ILE A 890 5.61 -4.89 -45.97
CA ILE A 890 6.25 -4.88 -44.64
C ILE A 890 6.35 -6.29 -44.04
N PRO A 891 5.30 -7.11 -43.95
CA PRO A 891 5.40 -8.44 -43.32
C PRO A 891 6.39 -9.39 -44.01
N GLU A 892 6.50 -9.29 -45.34
CA GLU A 892 7.41 -10.13 -46.12
C GLU A 892 8.88 -9.70 -45.90
N LEU A 893 9.13 -8.40 -45.92
CA LEU A 893 10.43 -7.82 -45.63
C LEU A 893 10.88 -8.10 -44.19
N THR A 894 9.97 -7.97 -43.23
CA THR A 894 10.21 -8.31 -41.82
C THR A 894 10.64 -9.76 -41.68
N ASN A 895 9.94 -10.71 -42.33
CA ASN A 895 10.30 -12.13 -42.26
C ASN A 895 11.66 -12.44 -42.90
N ILE A 896 12.01 -11.79 -44.01
CA ILE A 896 13.32 -11.96 -44.66
C ILE A 896 14.43 -11.45 -43.74
N LEU A 897 14.27 -10.23 -43.21
CA LEU A 897 15.24 -9.63 -42.30
C LEU A 897 15.38 -10.44 -41.01
N PHE A 898 14.26 -10.83 -40.38
CA PHE A 898 14.23 -11.64 -39.18
C PHE A 898 14.99 -12.96 -39.36
N LYS A 899 14.73 -13.68 -40.45
CA LYS A 899 15.39 -14.97 -40.69
C LYS A 899 16.90 -14.80 -40.86
N ALA A 900 17.32 -13.82 -41.67
CA ALA A 900 18.74 -13.54 -41.87
C ALA A 900 19.43 -13.12 -40.56
N ALA A 901 18.79 -12.24 -39.78
CA ALA A 901 19.30 -11.80 -38.49
C ALA A 901 19.42 -12.96 -37.50
N GLN A 902 18.41 -13.82 -37.39
CA GLN A 902 18.44 -14.98 -36.49
C GLN A 902 19.54 -15.99 -36.87
N ASP A 903 19.74 -16.24 -38.16
CA ASP A 903 20.80 -17.11 -38.66
C ASP A 903 22.20 -16.52 -38.35
N ASP A 904 22.38 -15.21 -38.57
CA ASP A 904 23.63 -14.49 -38.24
C ASP A 904 23.92 -14.50 -36.73
N TYR A 905 22.90 -14.29 -35.90
CA TYR A 905 23.03 -14.34 -34.44
C TYR A 905 23.56 -15.70 -33.96
N ASN A 906 22.97 -16.78 -34.47
CA ASN A 906 23.37 -18.14 -34.12
C ASN A 906 24.83 -18.42 -34.55
N MET A 907 25.23 -17.94 -35.74
CA MET A 907 26.62 -18.04 -36.20
C MET A 907 27.57 -17.27 -35.28
N LYS A 908 27.18 -16.07 -34.85
CA LYS A 908 27.99 -15.22 -33.98
C LYS A 908 28.17 -15.81 -32.59
N LEU A 909 27.13 -16.39 -32.00
CA LEU A 909 27.23 -17.10 -30.73
C LEU A 909 28.21 -18.28 -30.81
N ASN A 910 28.22 -19.03 -31.92
CA ASN A 910 29.18 -20.12 -32.11
C ASN A 910 30.62 -19.61 -32.21
N LEU A 911 30.85 -18.54 -32.96
CA LEU A 911 32.17 -17.90 -33.05
C LEU A 911 32.65 -17.38 -31.69
N LEU A 912 31.74 -16.81 -30.89
CA LEU A 912 32.05 -16.32 -29.55
C LEU A 912 32.45 -17.47 -28.61
N LYS A 913 31.78 -18.64 -28.68
CA LYS A 913 32.17 -19.85 -27.95
C LYS A 913 33.56 -20.33 -28.35
N GLU A 914 33.82 -20.45 -29.65
CA GLU A 914 35.12 -20.90 -30.18
C GLU A 914 36.28 -19.99 -29.73
N LYS A 915 36.06 -18.67 -29.70
CA LYS A 915 37.05 -17.70 -29.20
C LYS A 915 37.22 -17.73 -27.69
N SER A 916 36.14 -17.96 -26.94
CA SER A 916 36.15 -17.92 -25.48
C SER A 916 36.69 -19.21 -24.86
N PHE A 917 36.50 -20.36 -25.53
CA PHE A 917 36.86 -21.67 -24.98
C PHE A 917 38.34 -21.83 -24.63
N PRO A 918 39.33 -21.42 -25.45
CA PRO A 918 40.74 -21.49 -25.08
C PRO A 918 41.09 -20.66 -23.83
N ILE A 919 40.38 -19.56 -23.61
CA ILE A 919 40.56 -18.69 -22.43
C ILE A 919 40.03 -19.41 -21.18
N ILE A 920 38.80 -19.94 -21.26
CA ILE A 920 38.15 -20.67 -20.17
C ILE A 920 38.93 -21.94 -19.82
N GLU A 921 39.37 -22.71 -20.83
CA GLU A 921 40.20 -23.91 -20.67
C GLU A 921 41.48 -23.61 -19.88
N ASN A 922 42.19 -22.55 -20.27
CA ASN A 922 43.42 -22.12 -19.61
C ASN A 922 43.17 -21.75 -18.14
N VAL A 923 42.11 -20.97 -17.87
CA VAL A 923 41.73 -20.59 -16.51
C VAL A 923 41.34 -21.81 -15.68
N TYR A 924 40.58 -22.76 -16.25
CA TYR A 924 40.18 -23.98 -15.56
C TYR A 924 41.38 -24.88 -15.22
N GLN A 925 42.30 -25.10 -16.16
CA GLN A 925 43.50 -25.92 -15.93
C GLN A 925 44.43 -25.31 -14.88
N ASN A 926 44.61 -23.98 -14.88
CA ASN A 926 45.58 -23.31 -14.00
C ASN A 926 45.00 -22.88 -12.65
N GLN A 927 43.68 -22.62 -12.56
CA GLN A 927 43.04 -22.00 -11.39
C GLN A 927 41.73 -22.69 -10.98
N GLY A 928 41.30 -23.76 -11.65
CA GLY A 928 40.01 -24.41 -11.42
C GLY A 928 39.84 -25.05 -10.03
N SER A 929 40.92 -25.32 -9.30
CA SER A 929 40.87 -25.76 -7.90
C SER A 929 40.67 -24.61 -6.90
N MET A 930 40.87 -23.36 -7.31
CA MET A 930 40.79 -22.18 -6.43
C MET A 930 39.45 -21.45 -6.52
N PHE A 931 38.81 -21.40 -7.70
CA PHE A 931 37.60 -20.61 -7.92
C PHE A 931 36.51 -21.41 -8.64
N LYS A 932 35.31 -21.43 -8.05
CA LYS A 932 34.11 -21.98 -8.70
C LYS A 932 33.43 -20.97 -9.63
N MET A 933 33.31 -19.72 -9.18
CA MET A 933 32.71 -18.63 -9.94
C MET A 933 33.80 -17.68 -10.44
N ILE A 934 33.75 -17.32 -11.71
CA ILE A 934 34.66 -16.35 -12.32
C ILE A 934 33.89 -15.14 -12.85
N GLN A 935 34.58 -14.01 -12.93
CA GLN A 935 34.06 -12.78 -13.53
C GLN A 935 34.62 -12.63 -14.94
N VAL A 936 33.74 -12.54 -15.93
CA VAL A 936 34.12 -12.39 -17.34
C VAL A 936 33.58 -11.05 -17.84
N PRO A 937 34.45 -10.11 -18.26
CA PRO A 937 34.00 -8.87 -18.86
C PRO A 937 33.55 -9.11 -20.30
N PHE A 938 32.42 -8.52 -20.68
CA PHE A 938 31.94 -8.40 -22.05
C PHE A 938 31.80 -6.92 -22.41
N THR A 939 32.21 -6.55 -23.62
CA THR A 939 32.11 -5.17 -24.12
C THR A 939 31.46 -5.14 -25.50
N ASP A 940 30.66 -4.11 -25.76
CA ASP A 940 30.16 -3.76 -27.11
C ASP A 940 30.99 -2.65 -27.78
N GLY A 941 32.12 -2.28 -27.15
CA GLY A 941 32.99 -1.17 -27.53
C GLY A 941 32.68 0.16 -26.82
N VAL A 942 31.51 0.27 -26.17
CA VAL A 942 31.09 1.49 -25.44
C VAL A 942 30.82 1.18 -23.97
N LYS A 943 30.03 0.15 -23.69
CA LYS A 943 29.67 -0.34 -22.36
C LYS A 943 30.40 -1.65 -22.10
N THR A 944 30.98 -1.79 -20.91
CA THR A 944 31.55 -3.05 -20.44
C THR A 944 30.75 -3.56 -19.25
N LEU A 945 30.26 -4.79 -19.34
CA LEU A 945 29.50 -5.46 -18.29
C LEU A 945 30.24 -6.71 -17.86
N THR A 946 30.36 -6.90 -16.54
CA THR A 946 31.03 -8.07 -15.98
C THR A 946 29.98 -9.10 -15.61
N ILE A 947 30.08 -10.29 -16.19
CA ILE A 947 29.18 -11.40 -15.88
C ILE A 947 29.86 -12.39 -14.94
N VAL A 948 29.08 -12.99 -14.05
CA VAL A 948 29.54 -14.04 -13.15
C VAL A 948 29.08 -15.39 -13.70
N THR A 949 30.00 -16.32 -13.92
CA THR A 949 29.70 -17.66 -14.46
C THR A 949 30.40 -18.76 -13.67
N ASP A 950 29.85 -19.98 -13.68
CA ASP A 950 30.50 -21.16 -13.11
C ASP A 950 31.58 -21.67 -14.08
N LEU A 951 32.84 -21.63 -13.63
CA LEU A 951 34.00 -21.96 -14.46
C LEU A 951 33.98 -23.42 -14.94
N LYS A 952 33.55 -24.34 -14.07
CA LYS A 952 33.52 -25.76 -14.39
C LYS A 952 32.40 -26.04 -15.39
N GLU A 953 31.22 -25.48 -15.18
CA GLU A 953 30.12 -25.63 -16.12
C GLU A 953 30.44 -25.00 -17.48
N ALA A 954 31.09 -23.83 -17.49
CA ALA A 954 31.55 -23.19 -18.73
C ALA A 954 32.56 -24.05 -19.49
N HIS A 955 33.50 -24.70 -18.79
CA HIS A 955 34.43 -25.64 -19.40
C HIS A 955 33.70 -26.91 -19.92
N ASP A 956 32.95 -27.59 -19.06
CA ASP A 956 32.32 -28.90 -19.37
C ASP A 956 31.28 -28.79 -20.50
N THR A 957 30.73 -27.59 -20.72
CA THR A 957 29.73 -27.30 -21.76
C THR A 957 30.31 -26.59 -23.00
N ASN A 958 31.63 -26.52 -23.17
CA ASN A 958 32.29 -25.80 -24.26
C ASN A 958 31.79 -24.34 -24.41
N CYS A 959 31.68 -23.64 -23.29
CA CYS A 959 31.18 -22.26 -23.14
C CYS A 959 29.67 -22.07 -23.38
N ASP A 960 28.85 -23.11 -23.55
CA ASP A 960 27.40 -22.93 -23.68
C ASP A 960 26.78 -22.24 -22.45
N SER A 961 27.20 -22.61 -21.23
CA SER A 961 26.72 -21.95 -20.01
C SER A 961 27.18 -20.49 -19.92
N LEU A 962 28.43 -20.18 -20.31
CA LEU A 962 28.96 -18.81 -20.38
C LEU A 962 28.13 -17.92 -21.30
N ILE A 963 27.73 -18.44 -22.47
CA ILE A 963 26.88 -17.70 -23.41
C ILE A 963 25.48 -17.48 -22.84
N ASN A 964 24.89 -18.50 -22.19
CA ASN A 964 23.60 -18.31 -21.54
C ASN A 964 23.71 -17.26 -20.41
N ASP A 965 24.77 -17.26 -19.62
CA ASP A 965 25.01 -16.26 -18.57
C ASP A 965 25.21 -14.86 -19.16
N PHE A 966 25.90 -14.76 -20.31
CA PHE A 966 26.01 -13.53 -21.09
C PHE A 966 24.64 -13.01 -21.51
N GLU A 967 23.83 -13.82 -22.19
CA GLU A 967 22.47 -13.45 -22.61
C GLU A 967 21.62 -12.99 -21.42
N LYS A 968 21.64 -13.73 -20.30
CA LYS A 968 20.87 -13.44 -19.09
C LYS A 968 21.25 -12.10 -18.47
N ASN A 969 22.53 -11.91 -18.15
CA ASN A 969 22.99 -10.74 -17.41
C ASN A 969 22.85 -9.45 -18.22
N ILE A 970 23.17 -9.48 -19.52
CA ILE A 970 23.02 -8.33 -20.41
C ILE A 970 21.55 -7.95 -20.54
N THR A 971 20.69 -8.92 -20.84
CA THR A 971 19.25 -8.69 -20.97
C THR A 971 18.67 -8.10 -19.68
N LEU A 972 19.00 -8.70 -18.53
CA LEU A 972 18.53 -8.25 -17.23
C LEU A 972 18.96 -6.81 -16.90
N SER A 973 20.23 -6.48 -17.15
CA SER A 973 20.79 -5.15 -16.87
C SER A 973 20.12 -4.07 -17.73
N ILE A 974 19.92 -4.33 -19.03
CA ILE A 974 19.34 -3.35 -19.95
C ILE A 974 17.83 -3.17 -19.69
N ILE A 975 17.11 -4.24 -19.34
CA ILE A 975 15.72 -4.16 -18.86
C ILE A 975 15.64 -3.23 -17.65
N ASP A 976 16.54 -3.40 -16.67
CA ASP A 976 16.53 -2.59 -15.45
C ASP A 976 16.84 -1.12 -15.70
N GLU A 977 17.82 -0.81 -16.54
CA GLU A 977 18.15 0.58 -16.89
C GLU A 977 16.95 1.27 -17.55
N ASN A 978 16.37 0.66 -18.59
CA ASN A 978 15.26 1.25 -19.33
C ASN A 978 13.98 1.32 -18.48
N TRP A 979 13.69 0.31 -17.67
CA TRP A 979 12.53 0.31 -16.77
C TRP A 979 12.63 1.38 -15.70
N LYS A 980 13.80 1.58 -15.08
CA LYS A 980 14.00 2.66 -14.10
C LYS A 980 13.76 4.03 -14.72
N LEU A 981 14.30 4.28 -15.92
CA LEU A 981 14.08 5.54 -16.64
C LEU A 981 12.60 5.75 -16.95
N HIS A 982 11.91 4.71 -17.44
CA HIS A 982 10.47 4.77 -17.71
C HIS A 982 9.65 5.06 -16.45
N LEU A 983 9.97 4.48 -15.30
CA LEU A 983 9.29 4.80 -14.04
C LEU A 983 9.38 6.30 -13.69
N ARG A 984 10.51 6.94 -13.98
CA ARG A 984 10.66 8.39 -13.79
C ARG A 984 9.79 9.19 -14.76
N GLU A 985 9.81 8.85 -16.04
CA GLU A 985 8.97 9.49 -17.05
C GLU A 985 7.47 9.34 -16.72
N MET A 986 7.09 8.19 -16.17
CA MET A 986 5.72 7.91 -15.72
C MET A 986 5.30 8.74 -14.50
N ASP A 987 6.22 8.99 -13.56
CA ASP A 987 5.99 9.89 -12.43
C ASP A 987 5.80 11.34 -12.92
N ASP A 988 6.59 11.79 -13.89
CA ASP A 988 6.49 13.13 -14.48
C ASP A 988 5.19 13.28 -15.29
N LEU A 989 4.83 12.27 -16.10
CA LEU A 989 3.57 12.24 -16.86
C LEU A 989 2.34 12.29 -15.94
N ARG A 990 2.41 11.62 -14.79
CA ARG A 990 1.31 11.65 -13.81
C ARG A 990 1.05 13.06 -13.28
N LYS A 991 2.11 13.87 -13.12
CA LYS A 991 2.00 15.27 -12.70
C LYS A 991 1.50 16.16 -13.84
N SER A 992 2.15 16.09 -15.00
CA SER A 992 1.82 16.94 -16.15
C SER A 992 0.39 16.70 -16.65
N SER A 993 -0.10 15.45 -16.62
CA SER A 993 -1.48 15.12 -17.01
C SER A 993 -2.55 15.80 -16.15
N GLN A 994 -2.23 16.27 -14.93
CA GLN A 994 -3.19 17.06 -14.14
C GLN A 994 -3.49 18.41 -14.80
N GLY A 995 -2.59 18.96 -15.61
CA GLY A 995 -2.82 20.18 -16.39
C GLY A 995 -3.96 20.06 -17.40
N ALA A 996 -4.32 18.84 -17.82
CA ALA A 996 -5.44 18.60 -18.75
C ALA A 996 -6.81 19.04 -18.19
N VAL A 997 -6.92 19.23 -16.87
CA VAL A 997 -8.12 19.79 -16.23
C VAL A 997 -8.45 21.19 -16.77
N TYR A 998 -7.43 22.01 -17.09
CA TYR A 998 -7.62 23.34 -17.66
C TYR A 998 -8.24 23.31 -19.06
N GLU A 999 -8.04 22.21 -19.81
CA GLU A 999 -8.63 21.97 -21.13
C GLU A 999 -9.99 21.25 -21.07
N GLN A 1000 -10.57 21.06 -19.88
CA GLN A 1000 -11.81 20.29 -19.66
C GLN A 1000 -11.75 18.83 -20.14
N LYS A 1001 -10.56 18.24 -20.20
CA LYS A 1001 -10.34 16.81 -20.48
C LYS A 1001 -10.16 16.01 -19.19
N ASP A 1002 -10.36 14.69 -19.24
CA ASP A 1002 -10.08 13.81 -18.10
C ASP A 1002 -8.57 13.48 -18.05
N PRO A 1003 -7.83 13.90 -16.99
CA PRO A 1003 -6.42 13.60 -16.83
C PRO A 1003 -6.06 12.13 -16.92
N LEU A 1004 -6.95 11.23 -16.48
CA LEU A 1004 -6.68 9.80 -16.51
C LEU A 1004 -6.69 9.25 -17.95
N VAL A 1005 -7.51 9.82 -18.83
CA VAL A 1005 -7.56 9.42 -20.24
C VAL A 1005 -6.27 9.84 -20.94
N ILE A 1006 -5.83 11.07 -20.73
CA ILE A 1006 -4.56 11.58 -21.27
C ILE A 1006 -3.41 10.73 -20.74
N TYR A 1007 -3.34 10.48 -19.44
CA TYR A 1007 -2.33 9.61 -18.84
C TYR A 1007 -2.31 8.23 -19.48
N LYS A 1008 -3.47 7.59 -19.71
CA LYS A 1008 -3.55 6.27 -20.36
C LYS A 1008 -3.03 6.26 -21.80
N GLN A 1009 -3.28 7.32 -22.56
CA GLN A 1009 -2.82 7.42 -23.94
C GLN A 1009 -1.31 7.64 -24.00
N GLU A 1010 -0.81 8.67 -23.31
CA GLU A 1010 0.61 9.02 -23.30
C GLU A 1010 1.46 7.91 -22.68
N SER A 1011 1.00 7.29 -21.60
CA SER A 1011 1.71 6.17 -20.95
C SER A 1011 1.86 4.94 -21.85
N PHE A 1012 0.89 4.69 -22.73
CA PHE A 1012 0.98 3.61 -23.71
C PHE A 1012 2.05 3.91 -24.76
N HIS A 1013 2.11 5.16 -25.23
CA HIS A 1013 3.14 5.60 -26.17
C HIS A 1013 4.54 5.51 -25.56
N LEU A 1014 4.75 6.10 -24.38
CA LEU A 1014 6.02 6.01 -23.66
C LEU A 1014 6.47 4.57 -23.44
N PHE A 1015 5.54 3.70 -23.01
CA PHE A 1015 5.85 2.29 -22.80
C PHE A 1015 6.22 1.57 -24.11
N SER A 1016 5.51 1.84 -25.21
CA SER A 1016 5.82 1.25 -26.51
C SER A 1016 7.20 1.71 -27.03
N GLU A 1017 7.54 2.98 -26.83
CA GLU A 1017 8.85 3.53 -27.21
C GLU A 1017 9.97 2.95 -26.35
N MET A 1018 9.75 2.84 -25.04
CA MET A 1018 10.69 2.20 -24.14
C MET A 1018 10.93 0.74 -24.52
N VAL A 1019 9.88 -0.04 -24.84
CA VAL A 1019 10.04 -1.43 -25.28
C VAL A 1019 10.81 -1.54 -26.60
N ASP A 1020 10.53 -0.68 -27.59
CA ASP A 1020 11.30 -0.63 -28.87
C ASP A 1020 12.78 -0.32 -28.61
N LYS A 1021 13.05 0.68 -27.77
CA LYS A 1021 14.41 1.09 -27.39
C LYS A 1021 15.14 -0.03 -26.65
N MET A 1022 14.51 -0.59 -25.62
CA MET A 1022 15.04 -1.69 -24.82
C MET A 1022 15.37 -2.90 -25.69
N ASN A 1023 14.46 -3.33 -26.57
CA ASN A 1023 14.71 -4.43 -27.50
C ASN A 1023 15.92 -4.13 -28.39
N LYS A 1024 16.03 -2.92 -28.97
CA LYS A 1024 17.18 -2.53 -29.80
C LYS A 1024 18.49 -2.51 -29.05
N GLU A 1025 18.51 -1.97 -27.83
CA GLU A 1025 19.71 -1.94 -26.99
C GLU A 1025 20.18 -3.35 -26.63
N ILE A 1026 19.26 -4.24 -26.23
CA ILE A 1026 19.56 -5.64 -25.94
C ILE A 1026 20.14 -6.32 -27.17
N ILE A 1027 19.45 -6.26 -28.31
CA ILE A 1027 19.90 -6.91 -29.54
C ILE A 1027 21.24 -6.34 -30.00
N SER A 1028 21.39 -5.01 -30.07
CA SER A 1028 22.65 -4.36 -30.45
C SER A 1028 23.82 -4.80 -29.57
N PHE A 1029 23.62 -4.89 -28.24
CA PHE A 1029 24.67 -5.35 -27.34
C PHE A 1029 24.97 -6.84 -27.56
N LEU A 1030 23.95 -7.70 -27.65
CA LEU A 1030 24.15 -9.14 -27.84
C LEU A 1030 24.87 -9.46 -29.16
N TYR A 1031 24.66 -8.68 -30.22
CA TYR A 1031 25.40 -8.84 -31.47
C TYR A 1031 26.82 -8.28 -31.41
N ARG A 1032 27.11 -7.25 -30.62
CA ARG A 1032 28.45 -6.64 -30.55
C ARG A 1032 29.34 -7.22 -29.45
N GLY A 1033 28.73 -7.84 -28.45
CA GLY A 1033 29.40 -8.31 -27.24
C GLY A 1033 30.53 -9.28 -27.53
N GLU A 1034 31.72 -8.92 -27.07
CA GLU A 1034 32.91 -9.77 -27.10
C GLU A 1034 33.69 -9.66 -25.79
N ILE A 1035 34.52 -10.67 -25.50
CA ILE A 1035 35.46 -10.61 -24.38
C ILE A 1035 36.61 -9.68 -24.80
N PRO A 1036 36.93 -8.63 -24.03
CA PRO A 1036 38.07 -7.75 -24.31
C PRO A 1036 39.37 -8.53 -24.47
N ALA A 1037 40.16 -8.16 -25.47
CA ALA A 1037 41.43 -8.81 -25.80
C ALA A 1037 42.53 -8.62 -24.74
#